data_AF-A0A845XTG2-F1
#
_entry.id   AF-A0A845XTG2-F1
#
_cell.length_a   1.000
_cell.length_b   1.000
_cell.length_c   1.000
_cell.angle_alpha   90.00
_cell.angle_beta   90.00
_cell.angle_gamma   90.00
#
_symmetry.space_group_name_H-M   'P 1'
#
loop_
_entity.id
_entity.type
_entity.pdbx_description
1 polymer ?
#
loop_
_entity_poly.entity_id
_entity_poly.type
_entity_poly.pdbx_seq_one_letter_code
_entity_poly.pdbx_strand_id
1 'polypeptide(L)'
;MISAVMVGLMVNAQLWLRAIALALSFAWAMVISEQWGRILEYLYPTHFNTTEPLFGQDIGFYVFGVPVWQLLNFWLGGLFLFGLVAVWLIYLTSGNSLSDGKFPGFSQNQLRHLYGLGSAVSAITAFHYWLSRYNLLYSTRGVAYGAGYTNVSVKLPFNTGLSILAFAIALLLLLRAIFWIRRLPTKIPVALWILGLYLGIWGIAGIILPAAVQRFKVEPNELALERPYIARTIALTRAAFDLDSIEAETFNPQGNLTSTDLEKNHLTIDNIPLWDTRPLLQSNRQLQQLRLYYQFTDANFDRYTIKVNPNQLKAGLKAGLKAGLKAGLNVGRLNVGRLNVGSRLNVDWLNVGRLNVGRLNVSKLKVESSKNPLQANNLQANNLQANNLQASNFQPSNFQPWPFGHATRTTKQPWPFGHATRTTKQPWPFGHATRTTKQPWPFGHATRTNPRKPWPFGHATRTNPRKPSKTQKQQVLIAARELDYDAVPKQAQTWVNKHLVYTHGYGFTLSAVNQVGEGGLPYYFIKDIGSGGGEALKGSLYTSSPEIRDSIPIGQPRIYYGELTNNYIMTSTKTQELDYPSGEENVYNTYDGTGGVALNSFWRRLVFAQYLKDWQMVLTGNFTPKTRLLFRRNIRQRIQAIAPFLRYDADPYLVIADTSVGESGVTKNYLYWIVDGYTTSDRYPYADPGDNQFNYIRNSVKVVIDAYNGDVSFYIADPKDPIIQTWSKIFPNFFKSLDQMPSNLRTHLRYPIDLFNIQSERLLAYHMTDPQVFYNQEDLWRIPQEIYAGKSKSVEPYYIIMKLPKEKSEEFILLHPYTPTGRNNLIGWLAGRSDGDHYGKLLLYQFPKQQLIYGPEQIEALINQDPVISQQISLWNQKGSRAVQGNLLVIPIEQSLLYVEPLYIEAEQHSLPTLVRVIVVYQNQIIMAQNLKEALDAIFKPEQSKTPTIVRPVEETALP
;
A
#
# COMPACT_ATOMS: atom_id res chain seq x y z
N MET A 1 17.34 46.12 8.72
CA MET A 1 16.85 46.18 7.33
C MET A 1 15.82 47.30 7.13
N ILE A 2 14.70 47.32 7.88
CA ILE A 2 13.66 48.38 7.78
C ILE A 2 14.24 49.79 7.98
N SER A 3 15.11 50.00 8.97
CA SER A 3 15.75 51.30 9.21
C SER A 3 16.65 51.75 8.06
N ALA A 4 17.33 50.83 7.38
CA ALA A 4 18.18 51.14 6.21
C ALA A 4 17.33 51.51 4.98
N VAL A 5 16.18 50.86 4.80
CA VAL A 5 15.20 51.21 3.76
C VAL A 5 14.58 52.58 4.04
N MET A 6 14.24 52.88 5.30
CA MET A 6 13.73 54.21 5.71
C MET A 6 14.75 55.32 5.47
N VAL A 7 16.01 55.11 5.87
CA VAL A 7 17.11 56.04 5.60
C VAL A 7 17.34 56.20 4.10
N GLY A 8 17.33 55.11 3.34
CA GLY A 8 17.42 55.15 1.87
C GLY A 8 16.29 55.96 1.24
N LEU A 9 15.04 55.73 1.65
CA LEU A 9 13.88 56.48 1.19
C LEU A 9 13.96 57.98 1.51
N MET A 10 14.57 58.35 2.63
CA MET A 10 14.82 59.76 2.98
C MET A 10 15.92 60.40 2.12
N VAL A 11 16.94 59.63 1.70
CA VAL A 11 18.04 60.13 0.86
C VAL A 11 17.64 60.26 -0.61
N ASN A 12 17.00 59.23 -1.18
CA ASN A 12 16.54 59.25 -2.57
C ASN A 12 15.32 58.35 -2.78
N ALA A 13 14.14 58.88 -2.45
CA ALA A 13 12.88 58.16 -2.56
C ALA A 13 12.66 57.53 -3.95
N GLN A 14 12.99 58.22 -5.04
CA GLN A 14 12.74 57.72 -6.39
C GLN A 14 13.59 56.49 -6.73
N LEU A 15 14.88 56.52 -6.43
CA LEU A 15 15.79 55.40 -6.67
C LEU A 15 15.34 54.16 -5.87
N TRP A 16 15.09 54.35 -4.57
CA TRP A 16 14.72 53.25 -3.69
C TRP A 16 13.33 52.69 -4.01
N LEU A 17 12.34 53.52 -4.35
CA LEU A 17 11.03 53.02 -4.78
C LEU A 17 11.11 52.23 -6.08
N ARG A 18 11.94 52.63 -7.05
CA ARG A 18 12.18 51.84 -8.27
C ARG A 18 12.87 50.51 -7.98
N ALA A 19 13.88 50.52 -7.10
CA ALA A 19 14.56 49.30 -6.68
C ALA A 19 13.60 48.34 -5.97
N ILE A 20 12.75 48.86 -5.07
CA ILE A 20 11.71 48.09 -4.39
C ILE A 20 10.70 47.54 -5.40
N ALA A 21 10.27 48.33 -6.39
CA ALA A 21 9.36 47.88 -7.43
C ALA A 21 9.93 46.70 -8.24
N LEU A 22 11.19 46.79 -8.66
CA LEU A 22 11.87 45.70 -9.38
C LEU A 22 11.98 44.44 -8.50
N ALA A 23 12.34 44.59 -7.23
CA ALA A 23 12.42 43.48 -6.28
C ALA A 23 11.05 42.82 -6.06
N LEU A 24 9.99 43.62 -5.88
CA LEU A 24 8.62 43.13 -5.74
C LEU A 24 8.13 42.44 -7.02
N SER A 25 8.39 43.01 -8.20
CA SER A 25 8.05 42.37 -9.48
C SER A 25 8.73 41.00 -9.63
N PHE A 26 10.01 40.88 -9.29
CA PHE A 26 10.72 39.61 -9.32
C PHE A 26 10.16 38.60 -8.30
N ALA A 27 9.90 39.05 -7.06
CA ALA A 27 9.30 38.22 -6.03
C ALA A 27 7.91 37.71 -6.44
N TRP A 28 7.08 38.57 -7.06
CA TRP A 28 5.74 38.19 -7.52
C TRP A 28 5.79 37.25 -8.72
N ALA A 29 6.74 37.45 -9.64
CA ALA A 29 6.95 36.52 -10.73
C ALA A 29 7.27 35.11 -10.21
N MET A 30 8.10 34.99 -9.17
CA MET A 30 8.36 33.69 -8.53
C MET A 30 7.10 33.10 -7.91
N VAL A 31 6.37 33.87 -7.09
CA VAL A 31 5.15 33.38 -6.43
C VAL A 31 4.12 32.89 -7.45
N ILE A 32 3.89 33.64 -8.53
CA ILE A 32 2.94 33.23 -9.59
C ILE A 32 3.45 31.99 -10.33
N SER A 33 4.75 31.90 -10.60
CA SER A 33 5.33 30.73 -11.28
C SER A 33 5.14 29.44 -10.50
N GLU A 34 5.14 29.49 -9.16
CA GLU A 34 4.86 28.33 -8.31
C GLU A 34 3.38 27.91 -8.33
N GLN A 35 2.46 28.83 -8.67
CA GLN A 35 1.02 28.59 -8.71
C GLN A 35 0.49 28.19 -10.10
N TRP A 36 1.38 27.82 -11.04
CA TRP A 36 1.01 27.45 -12.41
C TRP A 36 -0.10 26.38 -12.45
N GLY A 37 -0.08 25.41 -11.54
CA GLY A 37 -1.06 24.33 -11.50
C GLY A 37 -2.48 24.83 -11.22
N ARG A 38 -2.65 25.72 -10.23
CA ARG A 38 -3.96 26.33 -9.90
C ARG A 38 -4.52 27.17 -11.05
N ILE A 39 -3.64 27.82 -11.81
CA ILE A 39 -4.04 28.60 -13.00
C ILE A 39 -4.55 27.66 -14.10
N LEU A 40 -3.88 26.53 -14.35
CA LEU A 40 -4.35 25.57 -15.35
C LEU A 40 -5.67 24.92 -14.94
N GLU A 41 -5.83 24.54 -13.67
CA GLU A 41 -7.09 23.99 -13.16
C GLU A 41 -8.26 24.98 -13.31
N TYR A 42 -8.01 26.28 -13.11
CA TYR A 42 -8.99 27.34 -13.35
C TYR A 42 -9.38 27.50 -14.82
N LEU A 43 -8.44 27.30 -15.75
CA LEU A 43 -8.69 27.42 -17.19
C LEU A 43 -9.44 26.20 -17.76
N TYR A 44 -9.32 25.03 -17.13
CA TYR A 44 -9.92 23.77 -17.58
C TYR A 44 -10.79 23.08 -16.50
N PRO A 45 -11.71 23.78 -15.83
CA PRO A 45 -12.41 23.25 -14.67
C PRO A 45 -13.34 22.10 -15.04
N THR A 46 -13.59 21.24 -14.06
CA THR A 46 -14.59 20.17 -14.15
C THR A 46 -15.59 20.31 -13.01
N HIS A 47 -16.87 20.07 -13.29
CA HIS A 47 -17.91 20.18 -12.27
C HIS A 47 -17.86 18.99 -11.31
N PHE A 48 -18.05 19.27 -10.03
CA PHE A 48 -18.24 18.22 -9.03
C PHE A 48 -19.66 17.65 -9.07
N ASN A 49 -20.61 18.37 -9.69
CA ASN A 49 -22.04 18.06 -9.73
C ASN A 49 -22.67 17.98 -8.34
N THR A 50 -22.04 18.64 -7.37
CA THR A 50 -22.49 18.79 -6.00
C THR A 50 -22.32 20.25 -5.62
N THR A 51 -23.37 20.82 -5.04
CA THR A 51 -23.41 22.24 -4.68
C THR A 51 -23.30 22.42 -3.19
N GLU A 52 -22.56 23.45 -2.82
CA GLU A 52 -22.45 23.90 -1.44
C GLU A 52 -23.75 24.61 -0.98
N PRO A 53 -24.32 24.31 0.21
CA PRO A 53 -25.68 24.75 0.56
C PRO A 53 -25.89 26.24 0.91
N LEU A 54 -24.87 27.01 1.30
CA LEU A 54 -25.02 28.42 1.72
C LEU A 54 -25.01 29.39 0.53
N PHE A 55 -24.16 29.19 -0.48
CA PHE A 55 -24.11 30.05 -1.67
C PHE A 55 -24.64 29.39 -2.96
N GLY A 56 -24.92 28.08 -2.95
CA GLY A 56 -25.48 27.35 -4.08
C GLY A 56 -24.51 27.20 -5.26
N GLN A 57 -23.21 27.32 -5.01
CA GLN A 57 -22.17 27.17 -6.04
C GLN A 57 -21.68 25.72 -6.08
N ASP A 58 -21.33 25.23 -7.29
CA ASP A 58 -20.67 23.93 -7.44
C ASP A 58 -19.34 23.92 -6.69
N ILE A 59 -18.98 22.77 -6.11
CA ILE A 59 -17.72 22.63 -5.37
C ILE A 59 -16.50 22.96 -6.24
N GLY A 60 -16.56 22.74 -7.55
CA GLY A 60 -15.52 23.11 -8.51
C GLY A 60 -15.22 24.61 -8.54
N PHE A 61 -16.17 25.49 -8.22
CA PHE A 61 -15.91 26.93 -8.07
C PHE A 61 -14.94 27.21 -6.93
N TYR A 62 -15.08 26.50 -5.81
CA TYR A 62 -14.24 26.65 -4.63
C TYR A 62 -12.87 26.01 -4.82
N VAL A 63 -12.83 24.84 -5.44
CA VAL A 63 -11.59 24.09 -5.68
C VAL A 63 -10.72 24.76 -6.75
N PHE A 64 -11.30 25.16 -7.89
CA PHE A 64 -10.55 25.67 -9.04
C PHE A 64 -10.58 27.20 -9.15
N GLY A 65 -11.71 27.84 -8.81
CA GLY A 65 -11.92 29.28 -9.01
C GLY A 65 -11.35 30.16 -7.90
N VAL A 66 -11.81 29.93 -6.67
CA VAL A 66 -11.49 30.78 -5.51
C VAL A 66 -9.98 31.00 -5.32
N PRO A 67 -9.09 29.99 -5.45
CA PRO A 67 -7.66 30.19 -5.29
C PRO A 67 -7.06 31.19 -6.30
N VAL A 68 -7.52 31.16 -7.56
CA VAL A 68 -7.06 32.10 -8.59
C VAL A 68 -7.59 33.51 -8.34
N TRP A 69 -8.84 33.66 -7.90
CA TRP A 69 -9.37 34.95 -7.46
C TRP A 69 -8.62 35.51 -6.24
N GLN A 70 -8.19 34.65 -5.32
CA GLN A 70 -7.36 35.05 -4.17
C GLN A 70 -5.97 35.49 -4.60
N LEU A 71 -5.34 34.76 -5.52
CA LEU A 71 -4.06 35.13 -6.10
C LEU A 71 -4.15 36.48 -6.83
N LEU A 72 -5.20 36.69 -7.62
CA LEU A 72 -5.47 37.96 -8.31
C LEU A 72 -5.69 39.09 -7.30
N ASN A 73 -6.48 38.85 -6.24
CA ASN A 73 -6.72 39.83 -5.19
C ASN A 73 -5.44 40.23 -4.46
N PHE A 74 -4.59 39.25 -4.13
CA PHE A 74 -3.29 39.49 -3.50
C PHE A 74 -2.39 40.34 -4.41
N TRP A 75 -2.31 39.98 -5.70
CA TRP A 75 -1.47 40.67 -6.68
C TRP A 75 -1.91 42.11 -6.94
N LEU A 76 -3.18 42.32 -7.30
CA LEU A 76 -3.74 43.65 -7.54
C LEU A 76 -3.74 44.50 -6.26
N GLY A 77 -3.99 43.88 -5.10
CA GLY A 77 -3.95 44.53 -3.80
C GLY A 77 -2.57 45.09 -3.50
N GLY A 78 -1.53 44.26 -3.67
CA GLY A 78 -0.15 44.71 -3.56
C GLY A 78 0.20 45.81 -4.55
N LEU A 79 -0.27 45.69 -5.81
CA LEU A 79 0.08 46.61 -6.90
C LEU A 79 -0.49 48.00 -6.65
N PHE A 80 -1.79 48.07 -6.34
CA PHE A 80 -2.46 49.34 -6.11
C PHE A 80 -2.04 49.97 -4.78
N LEU A 81 -1.81 49.17 -3.73
CA LEU A 81 -1.33 49.69 -2.44
C LEU A 81 0.09 50.25 -2.57
N PHE A 82 1.02 49.50 -3.16
CA PHE A 82 2.38 49.97 -3.41
C PHE A 82 2.38 51.20 -4.32
N GLY A 83 1.59 51.18 -5.40
CA GLY A 83 1.45 52.31 -6.31
C GLY A 83 0.95 53.57 -5.61
N LEU A 84 -0.09 53.44 -4.76
CA LEU A 84 -0.62 54.55 -3.97
C LEU A 84 0.44 55.11 -3.01
N VAL A 85 1.11 54.25 -2.24
CA VAL A 85 2.14 54.67 -1.26
C VAL A 85 3.34 55.29 -1.97
N ALA A 86 3.83 54.69 -3.05
CA ALA A 86 4.97 55.21 -3.81
C ALA A 86 4.68 56.58 -4.39
N VAL A 87 3.53 56.76 -5.05
CA VAL A 87 3.12 58.05 -5.61
C VAL A 87 2.89 59.09 -4.52
N TRP A 88 2.28 58.70 -3.40
CA TRP A 88 2.09 59.59 -2.25
C TRP A 88 3.41 60.07 -1.67
N LEU A 89 4.38 59.18 -1.45
CA LEU A 89 5.73 59.53 -0.98
C LEU A 89 6.50 60.42 -1.97
N ILE A 90 6.40 60.15 -3.28
CA ILE A 90 7.01 61.00 -4.32
C ILE A 90 6.41 62.41 -4.27
N TYR A 91 5.10 62.54 -4.08
CA TYR A 91 4.46 63.85 -3.97
C TYR A 91 4.79 64.56 -2.66
N LEU A 92 4.92 63.85 -1.54
CA LEU A 92 5.37 64.43 -0.26
C LEU A 92 6.81 64.94 -0.31
N THR A 93 7.68 64.26 -1.05
CA THR A 93 9.09 64.65 -1.22
C THR A 93 9.30 65.68 -2.33
N SER A 94 8.27 65.94 -3.15
CA SER A 94 8.35 66.95 -4.21
C SER A 94 8.37 68.38 -3.66
N GLY A 95 9.13 69.25 -4.32
CA GLY A 95 9.21 70.68 -3.98
C GLY A 95 9.86 71.00 -2.63
N ASN A 96 10.79 70.17 -2.15
CA ASN A 96 11.51 70.35 -0.86
C ASN A 96 10.61 70.41 0.39
N SER A 97 9.35 69.94 0.28
CA SER A 97 8.36 70.03 1.37
C SER A 97 8.82 69.34 2.67
N LEU A 98 9.56 68.23 2.57
CA LEU A 98 10.10 67.50 3.71
C LEU A 98 11.36 68.14 4.31
N SER A 99 12.24 68.73 3.49
CA SER A 99 13.46 69.39 3.96
C SER A 99 13.18 70.75 4.61
N ASP A 100 12.16 71.44 4.12
CA ASP A 100 11.79 72.78 4.58
C ASP A 100 10.78 72.75 5.74
N GLY A 101 10.33 71.54 6.14
CA GLY A 101 9.32 71.33 7.20
C GLY A 101 7.95 71.95 6.90
N LYS A 102 7.69 72.35 5.66
CA LYS A 102 6.48 73.06 5.22
C LYS A 102 5.80 72.27 4.11
N PHE A 103 4.58 71.82 4.36
CA PHE A 103 3.76 71.12 3.36
C PHE A 103 2.60 72.00 2.88
N PRO A 104 2.69 72.62 1.68
CA PRO A 104 1.64 73.52 1.16
C PRO A 104 0.38 72.78 0.69
N GLY A 105 0.39 71.44 0.67
CA GLY A 105 -0.69 70.61 0.15
C GLY A 105 -0.44 70.09 -1.27
N PHE A 106 -1.26 69.12 -1.70
CA PHE A 106 -1.17 68.55 -3.04
C PHE A 106 -1.85 69.43 -4.11
N SER A 107 -1.25 69.54 -5.29
CA SER A 107 -1.86 70.19 -6.46
C SER A 107 -3.10 69.44 -6.95
N GLN A 108 -3.92 70.09 -7.79
CA GLN A 108 -5.13 69.45 -8.33
C GLN A 108 -4.83 68.18 -9.14
N ASN A 109 -3.77 68.21 -9.96
CA ASN A 109 -3.36 67.05 -10.75
C ASN A 109 -2.85 65.91 -9.86
N GLN A 110 -2.07 66.23 -8.83
CA GLN A 110 -1.62 65.24 -7.84
C GLN A 110 -2.80 64.62 -7.08
N LEU A 111 -3.80 65.42 -6.69
CA LEU A 111 -5.01 64.94 -6.03
C LEU A 111 -5.86 64.04 -6.94
N ARG A 112 -6.03 64.39 -8.23
CA ARG A 112 -6.73 63.52 -9.20
C ARG A 112 -6.06 62.15 -9.31
N HIS A 113 -4.74 62.14 -9.42
CA HIS A 113 -3.98 60.89 -9.49
C HIS A 113 -4.11 60.06 -8.20
N LEU A 114 -3.97 60.69 -7.03
CA LEU A 114 -4.16 60.02 -5.73
C LEU A 114 -5.60 59.51 -5.54
N TYR A 115 -6.62 60.23 -6.02
CA TYR A 115 -8.01 59.74 -5.99
C TYR A 115 -8.22 58.56 -6.95
N GLY A 116 -7.59 58.56 -8.12
CA GLY A 116 -7.61 57.42 -9.04
C GLY A 116 -6.97 56.17 -8.43
N LEU A 117 -5.78 56.31 -7.84
CA LEU A 117 -5.10 55.19 -7.15
C LEU A 117 -5.87 54.75 -5.90
N GLY A 118 -6.40 55.69 -5.11
CA GLY A 118 -7.24 55.40 -3.94
C GLY A 118 -8.54 54.68 -4.31
N SER A 119 -9.12 55.01 -5.46
CA SER A 119 -10.25 54.28 -6.04
C SER A 119 -9.88 52.84 -6.36
N ALA A 120 -8.75 52.60 -7.02
CA ALA A 120 -8.28 51.25 -7.32
C ALA A 120 -8.03 50.41 -6.05
N VAL A 121 -7.41 51.01 -5.02
CA VAL A 121 -7.23 50.36 -3.70
C VAL A 121 -8.57 50.05 -3.03
N SER A 122 -9.54 50.97 -3.11
CA SER A 122 -10.87 50.74 -2.54
C SER A 122 -11.67 49.69 -3.32
N ALA A 123 -11.52 49.63 -4.65
CA ALA A 123 -12.17 48.63 -5.51
C ALA A 123 -11.62 47.22 -5.22
N ILE A 124 -10.30 47.08 -5.09
CA ILE A 124 -9.71 45.78 -4.73
C ILE A 124 -10.02 45.40 -3.28
N THR A 125 -10.17 46.37 -2.38
CA THR A 125 -10.65 46.12 -1.02
C THR A 125 -12.10 45.61 -1.04
N ALA A 126 -12.97 46.18 -1.89
CA ALA A 126 -14.34 45.69 -2.07
C ALA A 126 -14.37 44.24 -2.59
N PHE A 127 -13.50 43.91 -3.54
CA PHE A 127 -13.31 42.55 -4.06
C PHE A 127 -12.78 41.60 -2.98
N HIS A 128 -11.84 42.04 -2.15
CA HIS A 128 -11.32 41.27 -1.01
C HIS A 128 -12.42 40.87 -0.04
N TYR A 129 -13.30 41.79 0.37
CA TYR A 129 -14.42 41.45 1.26
C TYR A 129 -15.46 40.56 0.60
N TRP A 130 -15.73 40.78 -0.69
CA TRP A 130 -16.61 39.90 -1.47
C TRP A 130 -16.09 38.45 -1.47
N LEU A 131 -14.78 38.27 -1.65
CA LEU A 131 -14.11 36.98 -1.63
C LEU A 131 -14.01 36.39 -0.22
N SER A 132 -13.87 37.23 0.80
CA SER A 132 -13.81 36.82 2.21
C SER A 132 -15.08 36.16 2.72
N ARG A 133 -16.22 36.35 2.03
CA ARG A 133 -17.47 35.63 2.31
C ARG A 133 -17.33 34.13 2.11
N TYR A 134 -16.61 33.70 1.07
CA TYR A 134 -16.36 32.28 0.79
C TYR A 134 -15.36 31.66 1.77
N ASN A 135 -14.44 32.46 2.34
CA ASN A 135 -13.51 31.98 3.36
C ASN A 135 -14.20 31.58 4.68
N LEU A 136 -15.44 32.02 4.91
CA LEU A 136 -16.21 31.63 6.11
C LEU A 136 -16.49 30.11 6.14
N LEU A 137 -16.50 29.45 4.99
CA LEU A 137 -16.75 28.02 4.84
C LEU A 137 -15.61 27.13 5.36
N TYR A 138 -14.45 27.72 5.68
CA TYR A 138 -13.25 27.05 6.17
C TYR A 138 -12.88 27.48 7.60
N SER A 139 -13.85 28.04 8.33
CA SER A 139 -13.64 28.51 9.70
C SER A 139 -13.38 27.33 10.64
N THR A 140 -12.27 27.37 11.37
CA THR A 140 -11.97 26.42 12.47
C THR A 140 -12.57 26.84 13.82
N ARG A 141 -13.26 27.99 13.84
CA ARG A 141 -13.88 28.54 15.06
C ARG A 141 -15.34 28.08 15.15
N GLY A 142 -15.69 27.43 16.25
CA GLY A 142 -17.05 26.95 16.54
C GLY A 142 -17.04 25.50 17.04
N VAL A 143 -18.23 24.93 17.21
CA VAL A 143 -18.44 23.51 17.59
C VAL A 143 -17.94 22.55 16.51
N ALA A 144 -18.16 22.90 15.25
CA ALA A 144 -17.82 22.09 14.09
C ALA A 144 -17.07 22.93 13.04
N TYR A 145 -16.29 22.26 12.20
CA TYR A 145 -15.54 22.91 11.13
C TYR A 145 -16.48 23.54 10.09
N GLY A 146 -16.18 24.77 9.65
CA GLY A 146 -16.92 25.50 8.63
C GLY A 146 -17.76 26.65 9.16
N ALA A 147 -18.69 27.13 8.34
CA ALA A 147 -19.48 28.32 8.68
C ALA A 147 -20.61 28.01 9.67
N GLY A 148 -20.37 28.24 10.97
CA GLY A 148 -21.41 28.18 12.02
C GLY A 148 -22.39 29.37 12.03
N TYR A 149 -23.29 29.40 13.00
CA TYR A 149 -24.37 30.38 13.10
C TYR A 149 -23.88 31.83 13.10
N THR A 150 -22.86 32.13 13.93
CA THR A 150 -22.29 33.49 14.02
C THR A 150 -21.63 33.93 12.71
N ASN A 151 -21.01 33.00 11.99
CA ASN A 151 -20.38 33.31 10.70
C ASN A 151 -21.43 33.68 9.65
N VAL A 152 -22.54 32.94 9.59
CA VAL A 152 -23.60 33.12 8.59
C VAL A 152 -24.51 34.30 8.93
N SER A 153 -24.89 34.47 10.19
CA SER A 153 -25.86 35.50 10.60
C SER A 153 -25.22 36.87 10.84
N VAL A 154 -23.92 36.93 11.14
CA VAL A 154 -23.22 38.19 11.49
C VAL A 154 -22.13 38.51 10.49
N LYS A 155 -21.12 37.63 10.34
CA LYS A 155 -19.94 37.96 9.52
C LYS A 155 -20.24 38.04 8.03
N LEU A 156 -21.14 37.19 7.52
CA LEU A 156 -21.50 37.21 6.10
C LEU A 156 -22.19 38.53 5.69
N PRO A 157 -23.25 39.01 6.39
CA PRO A 157 -23.80 40.34 6.16
C PRO A 157 -22.77 41.46 6.35
N PHE A 158 -21.93 41.34 7.39
CA PHE A 158 -20.88 42.33 7.66
C PHE A 158 -19.86 42.46 6.51
N ASN A 159 -19.31 41.34 6.03
CA ASN A 159 -18.40 41.32 4.88
C ASN A 159 -19.09 41.83 3.60
N THR A 160 -20.37 41.52 3.42
CA THR A 160 -21.15 42.03 2.28
C THR A 160 -21.32 43.55 2.38
N GLY A 161 -21.65 44.08 3.55
CA GLY A 161 -21.77 45.52 3.80
C GLY A 161 -20.46 46.27 3.58
N LEU A 162 -19.33 45.73 4.09
CA LEU A 162 -18.01 46.31 3.87
C LEU A 162 -17.59 46.28 2.40
N SER A 163 -17.94 45.23 1.66
CA SER A 163 -17.70 45.15 0.23
C SER A 163 -18.47 46.25 -0.52
N ILE A 164 -19.77 46.40 -0.26
CA ILE A 164 -20.61 47.44 -0.89
C ILE A 164 -20.11 48.84 -0.53
N LEU A 165 -19.77 49.08 0.75
CA LEU A 165 -19.25 50.36 1.22
C LEU A 165 -17.91 50.70 0.55
N ALA A 166 -16.97 49.76 0.51
CA ALA A 166 -15.68 49.95 -0.17
C ALA A 166 -15.86 50.21 -1.68
N PHE A 167 -16.82 49.54 -2.32
CA PHE A 167 -17.16 49.78 -3.72
C PHE A 167 -17.75 51.17 -3.95
N ALA A 168 -18.64 51.63 -3.07
CA ALA A 168 -19.20 52.98 -3.11
C ALA A 168 -18.09 54.05 -2.93
N ILE A 169 -17.16 53.83 -2.00
CA ILE A 169 -15.98 54.70 -1.82
C ILE A 169 -15.13 54.71 -3.08
N ALA A 170 -14.87 53.54 -3.68
CA ALA A 170 -14.13 53.43 -4.92
C ALA A 170 -14.78 54.25 -6.05
N LEU A 171 -16.10 54.14 -6.21
CA LEU A 171 -16.85 54.89 -7.22
C LEU A 171 -16.81 56.40 -6.96
N LEU A 172 -16.99 56.84 -5.71
CA LEU A 172 -16.91 58.25 -5.33
C LEU A 172 -15.52 58.85 -5.62
N LEU A 173 -14.46 58.12 -5.27
CA LEU A 173 -13.08 58.54 -5.55
C LEU A 173 -12.80 58.59 -7.06
N LEU A 174 -13.34 57.62 -7.83
CA LEU A 174 -13.22 57.59 -9.29
C LEU A 174 -13.90 58.80 -9.94
N LEU A 175 -15.16 59.07 -9.56
CA LEU A 175 -15.91 60.23 -10.05
C LEU A 175 -15.20 61.54 -9.72
N ARG A 176 -14.60 61.64 -8.54
CA ARG A 176 -13.81 62.81 -8.13
C ARG A 176 -12.52 62.96 -8.93
N ALA A 177 -11.87 61.86 -9.30
CA ALA A 177 -10.68 61.87 -10.15
C ALA A 177 -11.00 62.36 -11.58
N ILE A 178 -12.17 61.97 -12.13
CA ILE A 178 -12.60 62.29 -13.50
C ILE A 178 -13.22 63.69 -13.61
N PHE A 179 -14.28 63.97 -12.83
CA PHE A 179 -15.15 65.14 -13.04
C PHE A 179 -14.78 66.37 -12.19
N TRP A 180 -13.78 66.26 -11.32
CA TRP A 180 -13.30 67.33 -10.44
C TRP A 180 -14.38 68.32 -9.96
N ILE A 181 -15.23 67.85 -9.04
CA ILE A 181 -16.32 68.65 -8.46
C ILE A 181 -15.71 69.74 -7.54
N ARG A 182 -16.14 71.00 -7.70
CA ARG A 182 -15.68 72.16 -6.91
C ARG A 182 -15.92 71.97 -5.40
N ARG A 183 -14.98 72.49 -4.59
CA ARG A 183 -14.77 72.31 -3.13
C ARG A 183 -16.06 72.07 -2.29
N LEU A 184 -16.03 71.00 -1.48
CA LEU A 184 -16.73 70.97 -0.17
C LEU A 184 -15.87 71.73 0.86
N PRO A 185 -16.45 72.64 1.66
CA PRO A 185 -15.71 73.50 2.58
C PRO A 185 -15.45 72.77 3.90
N THR A 186 -14.54 71.80 3.95
CA THR A 186 -14.16 71.15 5.21
C THR A 186 -12.66 71.20 5.46
N LYS A 187 -12.27 71.59 6.68
CA LYS A 187 -10.86 71.68 7.14
C LYS A 187 -10.18 70.30 7.25
N ILE A 188 -10.96 69.22 7.27
CA ILE A 188 -10.49 67.85 7.13
C ILE A 188 -11.05 67.31 5.80
N PRO A 189 -10.24 66.70 4.92
CA PRO A 189 -10.76 66.10 3.69
C PRO A 189 -11.76 65.00 4.05
N VAL A 190 -12.99 65.10 3.55
CA VAL A 190 -14.09 64.14 3.77
C VAL A 190 -13.65 62.67 3.61
N ALA A 191 -12.65 62.41 2.75
CA ALA A 191 -12.02 61.12 2.56
C ALA A 191 -11.41 60.52 3.85
N LEU A 192 -10.83 61.33 4.75
CA LEU A 192 -10.27 60.85 6.03
C LEU A 192 -11.36 60.47 7.02
N TRP A 193 -12.51 61.17 7.02
CA TRP A 193 -13.67 60.79 7.83
C TRP A 193 -14.30 59.51 7.35
N ILE A 194 -14.46 59.36 6.03
CA ILE A 194 -14.97 58.12 5.41
C ILE A 194 -14.03 56.94 5.71
N LEU A 195 -12.72 57.14 5.58
CA LEU A 195 -11.72 56.13 5.91
C LEU A 195 -11.73 55.79 7.41
N GLY A 196 -11.80 56.79 8.29
CA GLY A 196 -11.87 56.59 9.74
C GLY A 196 -13.14 55.86 10.17
N LEU A 197 -14.29 56.21 9.59
CA LEU A 197 -15.56 55.51 9.80
C LEU A 197 -15.48 54.07 9.30
N TYR A 198 -14.92 53.86 8.10
CA TYR A 198 -14.72 52.53 7.53
C TYR A 198 -13.84 51.65 8.43
N LEU A 199 -12.70 52.18 8.89
CA LEU A 199 -11.79 51.48 9.81
C LEU A 199 -12.42 51.25 11.19
N GLY A 200 -13.23 52.20 11.68
CA GLY A 200 -13.98 52.07 12.92
C GLY A 200 -15.02 50.96 12.85
N ILE A 201 -15.83 50.92 11.78
CA ILE A 201 -16.80 49.85 11.52
C ILE A 201 -16.07 48.51 11.36
N TRP A 202 -14.99 48.49 10.58
CA TRP A 202 -14.17 47.29 10.39
C TRP A 202 -13.63 46.73 11.71
N GLY A 203 -12.98 47.56 12.53
CA GLY A 203 -12.31 47.11 13.76
C GLY A 203 -13.28 46.82 14.91
N ILE A 204 -14.25 47.71 15.15
CA ILE A 204 -15.18 47.59 16.29
C ILE A 204 -16.23 46.53 15.95
N ALA A 205 -16.98 46.70 14.87
CA ALA A 205 -18.08 45.79 14.55
C ALA A 205 -17.60 44.45 14.00
N GLY A 206 -16.42 44.37 13.37
CA GLY A 206 -15.88 43.09 12.87
C GLY A 206 -15.39 42.14 13.96
N ILE A 207 -14.97 42.68 15.11
CA ILE A 207 -14.42 41.89 16.22
C ILE A 207 -15.45 41.74 17.35
N ILE A 208 -16.04 42.84 17.80
CA ILE A 208 -16.90 42.86 18.99
C ILE A 208 -18.26 42.23 18.71
N LEU A 209 -18.88 42.55 17.57
CA LEU A 209 -20.23 42.09 17.27
C LEU A 209 -20.32 40.55 17.15
N PRO A 210 -19.45 39.84 16.39
CA PRO A 210 -19.48 38.39 16.35
C PRO A 210 -19.24 37.76 17.73
N ALA A 211 -18.30 38.29 18.52
CA ALA A 211 -18.02 37.79 19.85
C ALA A 211 -19.21 37.98 20.81
N ALA A 212 -19.89 39.12 20.74
CA ALA A 212 -21.09 39.39 21.53
C ALA A 212 -22.24 38.46 21.14
N VAL A 213 -22.50 38.25 19.84
CA VAL A 213 -23.53 37.33 19.38
C VAL A 213 -23.21 35.88 19.79
N GLN A 214 -21.95 35.45 19.67
CA GLN A 214 -21.54 34.13 20.12
C GLN A 214 -21.84 33.95 21.62
N ARG A 215 -21.36 34.86 22.46
CA ARG A 215 -21.47 34.76 23.92
C ARG A 215 -22.89 34.90 24.46
N PHE A 216 -23.67 35.84 23.92
CA PHE A 216 -24.97 36.20 24.50
C PHE A 216 -26.16 35.55 23.81
N LYS A 217 -26.01 35.04 22.57
CA LYS A 217 -27.10 34.43 21.80
C LYS A 217 -26.82 32.96 21.46
N VAL A 218 -25.61 32.63 21.01
CA VAL A 218 -25.28 31.27 20.56
C VAL A 218 -25.01 30.34 21.74
N GLU A 219 -24.02 30.65 22.59
CA GLU A 219 -23.62 29.79 23.72
C GLU A 219 -24.81 29.34 24.62
N PRO A 220 -25.81 30.19 24.96
CA PRO A 220 -26.96 29.74 25.77
C PRO A 220 -27.90 28.75 25.07
N ASN A 221 -27.88 28.67 23.74
CA ASN A 221 -28.75 27.80 22.94
C ASN A 221 -28.00 27.23 21.73
N GLU A 222 -26.77 26.77 21.96
CA GLU A 222 -25.81 26.48 20.90
C GLU A 222 -26.26 25.34 20.02
N LEU A 223 -26.72 24.23 20.62
CA LEU A 223 -27.21 23.07 19.88
C LEU A 223 -28.35 23.42 18.90
N ALA A 224 -29.35 24.19 19.33
CA ALA A 224 -30.49 24.51 18.47
C ALA A 224 -30.09 25.44 17.30
N LEU A 225 -29.19 26.39 17.55
CA LEU A 225 -28.72 27.34 16.55
C LEU A 225 -27.66 26.74 15.61
N GLU A 226 -26.81 25.84 16.11
CA GLU A 226 -25.70 25.24 15.35
C GLU A 226 -26.09 23.95 14.61
N ARG A 227 -27.21 23.29 14.99
CA ARG A 227 -27.70 22.04 14.37
C ARG A 227 -27.63 22.00 12.83
N PRO A 228 -28.15 22.98 12.07
CA PRO A 228 -28.11 22.93 10.61
C PRO A 228 -26.69 23.09 10.05
N TYR A 229 -25.77 23.74 10.77
CA TYR A 229 -24.38 23.92 10.34
C TYR A 229 -23.55 22.68 10.64
N ILE A 230 -23.75 22.05 11.80
CA ILE A 230 -23.17 20.74 12.14
C ILE A 230 -23.58 19.70 11.10
N ALA A 231 -24.85 19.65 10.70
CA ALA A 231 -25.33 18.73 9.66
C ALA A 231 -24.60 18.92 8.31
N ARG A 232 -24.27 20.17 7.93
CA ARG A 232 -23.50 20.47 6.71
C ARG A 232 -22.07 19.98 6.82
N THR A 233 -21.42 20.24 7.96
CA THR A 233 -20.06 19.77 8.23
C THR A 233 -19.98 18.25 8.17
N ILE A 234 -20.92 17.55 8.80
CA ILE A 234 -21.01 16.09 8.77
C ILE A 234 -21.14 15.61 7.32
N ALA A 235 -22.13 16.10 6.58
CA ALA A 235 -22.38 15.66 5.21
C ALA A 235 -21.21 15.94 4.26
N LEU A 236 -20.62 17.14 4.32
CA LEU A 236 -19.55 17.54 3.40
C LEU A 236 -18.19 16.93 3.77
N THR A 237 -17.92 16.69 5.05
CA THR A 237 -16.72 15.94 5.47
C THR A 237 -16.81 14.48 5.01
N ARG A 238 -17.97 13.84 5.23
CA ARG A 238 -18.20 12.46 4.76
C ARG A 238 -18.06 12.34 3.24
N ALA A 239 -18.62 13.29 2.49
CA ALA A 239 -18.46 13.32 1.04
C ALA A 239 -16.99 13.57 0.63
N ALA A 240 -16.28 14.49 1.27
CA ALA A 240 -14.92 14.86 0.88
C ALA A 240 -13.87 13.76 1.12
N PHE A 241 -14.09 12.89 2.11
CA PHE A 241 -13.21 11.75 2.42
C PHE A 241 -13.78 10.39 1.96
N ASP A 242 -14.87 10.40 1.19
CA ASP A 242 -15.53 9.19 0.68
C ASP A 242 -16.05 8.25 1.77
N LEU A 243 -16.52 8.80 2.89
CA LEU A 243 -17.09 8.00 4.00
C LEU A 243 -18.53 7.57 3.72
N ASP A 244 -19.19 8.17 2.73
CA ASP A 244 -20.55 7.81 2.31
C ASP A 244 -20.58 6.54 1.46
N SER A 245 -19.45 6.13 0.89
CA SER A 245 -19.32 4.87 0.15
C SER A 245 -19.08 3.65 1.06
N ILE A 246 -18.88 3.88 2.36
CA ILE A 246 -18.67 2.82 3.36
C ILE A 246 -20.00 2.11 3.63
N GLU A 247 -20.07 0.82 3.29
CA GLU A 247 -21.24 0.00 3.59
C GLU A 247 -21.12 -0.54 5.04
N ALA A 248 -22.07 -0.16 5.90
CA ALA A 248 -22.10 -0.61 7.28
C ALA A 248 -22.96 -1.87 7.46
N GLU A 249 -22.43 -2.86 8.16
CA GLU A 249 -23.11 -4.12 8.46
C GLU A 249 -22.98 -4.47 9.95
N THR A 250 -24.00 -5.09 10.53
CA THR A 250 -23.87 -5.64 11.88
C THR A 250 -23.16 -7.00 11.84
N PHE A 251 -22.11 -7.15 12.64
CA PHE A 251 -21.42 -8.41 12.89
C PHE A 251 -21.67 -8.87 14.31
N ASN A 252 -22.27 -10.06 14.47
CA ASN A 252 -22.56 -10.62 15.79
C ASN A 252 -21.58 -11.78 16.08
N PRO A 253 -20.56 -11.58 16.95
CA PRO A 253 -19.51 -12.57 17.20
C PRO A 253 -19.94 -13.71 18.16
N GLN A 254 -21.14 -14.28 17.98
CA GLN A 254 -21.71 -15.33 18.84
C GLN A 254 -21.65 -16.74 18.21
N GLY A 255 -21.00 -16.86 17.06
CA GLY A 255 -20.74 -18.14 16.43
C GLY A 255 -19.88 -19.00 17.34
N ASN A 256 -20.17 -20.30 17.36
CA ASN A 256 -19.28 -21.28 17.96
C ASN A 256 -18.42 -21.91 16.86
N LEU A 257 -17.17 -21.46 16.76
CA LEU A 257 -16.21 -21.92 15.78
C LEU A 257 -15.90 -23.40 16.02
N THR A 258 -16.07 -24.23 14.99
CA THR A 258 -15.74 -25.65 15.05
C THR A 258 -14.49 -25.96 14.22
N SER A 259 -13.87 -27.12 14.46
CA SER A 259 -12.77 -27.59 13.60
C SER A 259 -13.19 -27.70 12.13
N THR A 260 -14.45 -28.00 11.83
CA THR A 260 -14.94 -28.07 10.45
C THR A 260 -15.02 -26.69 9.79
N ASP A 261 -15.31 -25.65 10.57
CA ASP A 261 -15.31 -24.27 10.08
C ASP A 261 -13.89 -23.80 9.76
N LEU A 262 -12.90 -24.19 10.56
CA LEU A 262 -11.48 -23.95 10.25
C LEU A 262 -11.05 -24.64 8.96
N GLU A 263 -11.44 -25.89 8.75
CA GLU A 263 -11.13 -26.63 7.52
C GLU A 263 -11.81 -26.00 6.29
N LYS A 264 -13.04 -25.50 6.44
CA LYS A 264 -13.76 -24.76 5.40
C LYS A 264 -13.07 -23.43 5.06
N ASN A 265 -12.51 -22.75 6.07
CA ASN A 265 -11.81 -21.47 5.95
C ASN A 265 -10.28 -21.63 5.93
N HIS A 266 -9.77 -22.77 5.44
CA HIS A 266 -8.34 -23.08 5.41
C HIS A 266 -7.49 -22.00 4.71
N LEU A 267 -8.02 -21.31 3.69
CA LEU A 267 -7.30 -20.23 3.01
C LEU A 267 -7.07 -19.02 3.91
N THR A 268 -7.98 -18.73 4.84
CA THR A 268 -7.75 -17.69 5.86
C THR A 268 -6.71 -18.17 6.86
N ILE A 269 -6.88 -19.37 7.41
CA ILE A 269 -6.00 -19.93 8.45
C ILE A 269 -4.55 -20.11 7.96
N ASP A 270 -4.39 -20.65 6.74
CA ASP A 270 -3.09 -20.87 6.12
C ASP A 270 -2.43 -19.57 5.62
N ASN A 271 -3.07 -18.40 5.80
CA ASN A 271 -2.50 -17.10 5.43
C ASN A 271 -2.49 -16.09 6.58
N ILE A 272 -2.76 -16.53 7.82
CA ILE A 272 -2.61 -15.67 8.99
C ILE A 272 -1.15 -15.20 9.08
N PRO A 273 -0.89 -13.88 9.06
CA PRO A 273 0.47 -13.36 9.05
C PRO A 273 1.12 -13.49 10.43
N LEU A 274 1.94 -14.53 10.60
CA LEU A 274 2.74 -14.73 11.81
C LEU A 274 4.04 -13.92 11.80
N TRP A 275 4.48 -13.47 10.63
CA TRP A 275 5.66 -12.61 10.46
C TRP A 275 5.27 -11.16 10.24
N ASP A 276 5.81 -10.28 11.08
CA ASP A 276 5.73 -8.84 10.93
C ASP A 276 6.87 -8.28 10.06
N THR A 277 6.66 -7.12 9.43
CA THR A 277 7.64 -6.44 8.57
C THR A 277 8.98 -6.20 9.29
N ARG A 278 8.97 -5.74 10.55
CA ARG A 278 10.19 -5.38 11.29
C ARG A 278 11.07 -6.61 11.61
N PRO A 279 10.58 -7.68 12.26
CA PRO A 279 11.36 -8.91 12.48
C PRO A 279 11.88 -9.55 11.19
N LEU A 280 11.09 -9.52 10.12
CA LEU A 280 11.49 -10.06 8.82
C LEU A 280 12.64 -9.26 8.21
N LEU A 281 12.56 -7.93 8.19
CA LEU A 281 13.61 -7.05 7.68
C LEU A 281 14.93 -7.24 8.43
N GLN A 282 14.86 -7.39 9.74
CA GLN A 282 16.02 -7.67 10.58
C GLN A 282 16.65 -9.03 10.24
N SER A 283 15.82 -10.05 10.02
CA SER A 283 16.27 -11.36 9.55
C SER A 283 16.91 -11.29 8.16
N ASN A 284 16.32 -10.52 7.23
CA ASN A 284 16.87 -10.32 5.88
C ASN A 284 18.23 -9.63 5.92
N ARG A 285 18.43 -8.63 6.78
CA ARG A 285 19.72 -7.95 6.95
C ARG A 285 20.82 -8.90 7.45
N GLN A 286 20.50 -9.84 8.33
CA GLN A 286 21.48 -10.81 8.81
C GLN A 286 21.73 -11.96 7.83
N LEU A 287 20.67 -12.49 7.22
CA LEU A 287 20.73 -13.75 6.46
C LEU A 287 20.88 -13.56 4.95
N GLN A 288 20.45 -12.43 4.40
CA GLN A 288 20.23 -12.24 2.95
C GLN A 288 20.97 -11.05 2.36
N GLN A 289 21.65 -10.25 3.18
CA GLN A 289 22.30 -9.01 2.76
C GLN A 289 23.59 -9.26 1.94
N LEU A 290 24.29 -10.38 2.14
CA LEU A 290 25.55 -10.79 1.48
C LEU A 290 26.76 -9.82 1.66
N ARG A 291 26.56 -8.50 1.52
CA ARG A 291 27.53 -7.41 1.66
C ARG A 291 26.85 -6.17 2.24
N LEU A 292 27.63 -5.34 2.93
CA LEU A 292 27.11 -4.14 3.63
C LEU A 292 26.41 -3.13 2.71
N TYR A 293 26.79 -3.07 1.43
CA TYR A 293 26.21 -2.15 0.45
C TYR A 293 24.89 -2.63 -0.15
N TYR A 294 24.47 -3.88 0.07
CA TYR A 294 23.08 -4.25 -0.20
C TYR A 294 22.24 -3.96 1.03
N GLN A 295 21.01 -3.48 0.84
CA GLN A 295 20.08 -3.21 1.92
C GLN A 295 18.66 -3.62 1.53
N PHE A 296 17.87 -3.93 2.55
CA PHE A 296 16.43 -4.12 2.45
C PHE A 296 15.77 -2.94 3.17
N THR A 297 15.19 -2.03 2.39
CA THR A 297 14.54 -0.80 2.88
C THR A 297 13.23 -1.16 3.55
N ASP A 298 12.41 -1.92 2.84
CA ASP A 298 11.03 -2.22 3.16
C ASP A 298 10.71 -3.71 2.96
N ALA A 299 9.59 -4.16 3.54
CA ALA A 299 9.01 -5.45 3.23
C ALA A 299 7.48 -5.34 3.22
N ASN A 300 6.89 -5.52 2.04
CA ASN A 300 5.47 -5.29 1.83
C ASN A 300 4.68 -6.61 1.68
N PHE A 301 3.45 -6.61 2.18
CA PHE A 301 2.52 -7.72 2.02
C PHE A 301 1.93 -7.75 0.61
N ASP A 302 1.87 -8.94 0.01
CA ASP A 302 1.25 -9.18 -1.28
C ASP A 302 0.69 -10.62 -1.34
N ARG A 303 0.02 -10.96 -2.43
CA ARG A 303 -0.62 -12.26 -2.68
C ARG A 303 -0.24 -12.83 -4.04
N TYR A 304 0.17 -14.09 -4.05
CA TYR A 304 0.49 -14.82 -5.29
C TYR A 304 -0.38 -16.07 -5.40
N THR A 305 -0.69 -16.42 -6.64
CA THR A 305 -1.33 -17.71 -6.95
C THR A 305 -0.24 -18.74 -7.19
N ILE A 306 0.02 -19.57 -6.19
CA ILE A 306 1.09 -20.57 -6.21
C ILE A 306 0.53 -21.90 -6.69
N LYS A 307 1.25 -22.58 -7.60
CA LYS A 307 0.96 -23.96 -7.99
C LYS A 307 1.29 -24.89 -6.82
N VAL A 308 0.36 -25.78 -6.48
CA VAL A 308 0.53 -26.76 -5.40
C VAL A 308 0.65 -28.15 -5.99
N ASN A 309 1.62 -28.92 -5.51
CA ASN A 309 1.79 -30.30 -5.90
C ASN A 309 0.68 -31.18 -5.28
N PRO A 310 -0.13 -31.91 -6.07
CA PRO A 310 -1.21 -32.75 -5.55
C PRO A 310 -0.75 -33.86 -4.58
N ASN A 311 0.54 -34.24 -4.63
CA ASN A 311 1.10 -35.25 -3.75
C ASN A 311 1.49 -34.71 -2.36
N GLN A 312 1.81 -33.41 -2.23
CA GLN A 312 2.05 -32.77 -0.93
C GLN A 312 0.75 -32.61 -0.12
N LEU A 313 -0.36 -32.24 -0.78
CA LEU A 313 -1.71 -32.26 -0.17
C LEU A 313 -2.07 -33.64 0.40
N LYS A 314 -1.68 -34.72 -0.30
CA LYS A 314 -1.87 -36.09 0.19
C LYS A 314 -0.89 -36.52 1.27
N ALA A 315 0.31 -35.91 1.33
CA ALA A 315 1.27 -36.16 2.38
C ALA A 315 0.83 -35.53 3.71
N GLY A 316 0.24 -34.32 3.67
CA GLY A 316 -0.40 -33.70 4.85
C GLY A 316 -1.60 -34.51 5.35
N LEU A 317 -2.47 -34.97 4.45
CA LEU A 317 -3.58 -35.88 4.77
C LEU A 317 -3.11 -37.25 5.30
N LYS A 318 -2.04 -37.82 4.74
CA LYS A 318 -1.46 -39.10 5.22
C LYS A 318 -0.69 -38.95 6.52
N ALA A 319 -0.10 -37.79 6.81
CA ALA A 319 0.53 -37.50 8.10
C ALA A 319 -0.52 -37.40 9.21
N GLY A 320 -1.67 -36.76 8.94
CA GLY A 320 -2.83 -36.75 9.84
C GLY A 320 -3.42 -38.14 10.08
N LEU A 321 -3.57 -38.94 9.02
CA LEU A 321 -4.05 -40.33 9.13
C LEU A 321 -3.04 -41.29 9.80
N LYS A 322 -1.72 -41.05 9.65
CA LYS A 322 -0.69 -41.82 10.37
C LYS A 322 -0.57 -41.44 11.85
N ALA A 323 -0.93 -40.22 12.23
CA ALA A 323 -0.99 -39.80 13.63
C ALA A 323 -2.20 -40.41 14.36
N GLY A 324 -3.37 -40.48 13.70
CA GLY A 324 -4.59 -41.06 14.28
C GLY A 324 -4.62 -42.60 14.40
N LEU A 325 -3.78 -43.32 13.65
CA LEU A 325 -3.72 -44.79 13.67
C LEU A 325 -2.64 -45.37 14.61
N LYS A 326 -2.00 -44.54 15.44
CA LYS A 326 -1.04 -44.96 16.49
C LYS A 326 -1.67 -45.23 17.86
N ALA A 327 -2.99 -45.23 17.97
CA ALA A 327 -3.70 -45.63 19.18
C ALA A 327 -4.01 -47.14 19.12
N GLY A 328 -3.44 -47.93 20.03
CA GLY A 328 -3.72 -49.36 20.15
C GLY A 328 -5.19 -49.62 20.52
N LEU A 329 -5.78 -50.65 19.91
CA LEU A 329 -7.17 -51.06 20.14
C LEU A 329 -7.20 -52.17 21.21
N ASN A 330 -7.87 -51.95 22.33
CA ASN A 330 -8.05 -52.97 23.39
C ASN A 330 -9.50 -53.47 23.34
N VAL A 331 -9.74 -54.72 22.92
CA VAL A 331 -11.10 -55.26 22.74
C VAL A 331 -11.25 -56.59 23.47
N GLY A 332 -12.15 -56.66 24.45
CA GLY A 332 -12.36 -57.86 25.27
C GLY A 332 -12.98 -59.05 24.53
N ARG A 333 -13.88 -58.81 23.56
CA ARG A 333 -14.48 -59.87 22.72
C ARG A 333 -14.81 -59.31 21.34
N LEU A 334 -14.29 -59.92 20.29
CA LEU A 334 -14.55 -59.52 18.91
C LEU A 334 -15.10 -60.70 18.10
N ASN A 335 -16.37 -60.63 17.70
CA ASN A 335 -17.01 -61.59 16.80
C ASN A 335 -17.16 -60.95 15.43
N VAL A 336 -16.50 -61.51 14.41
CA VAL A 336 -16.57 -60.98 13.03
C VAL A 336 -16.98 -62.09 12.08
N GLY A 337 -18.11 -61.91 11.39
CA GLY A 337 -18.63 -62.90 10.43
C GLY A 337 -17.78 -63.04 9.16
N ARG A 338 -17.27 -61.92 8.61
CA ARG A 338 -16.38 -61.91 7.44
C ARG A 338 -15.46 -60.69 7.48
N LEU A 339 -14.14 -60.90 7.50
CA LEU A 339 -13.14 -59.83 7.51
C LEU A 339 -12.33 -59.86 6.21
N ASN A 340 -12.47 -58.82 5.38
CA ASN A 340 -11.69 -58.65 4.14
C ASN A 340 -10.67 -57.53 4.33
N VAL A 341 -9.39 -57.90 4.34
CA VAL A 341 -8.29 -56.95 4.53
C VAL A 341 -7.58 -56.75 3.20
N GLY A 342 -7.62 -55.52 2.68
CA GLY A 342 -6.87 -55.11 1.50
C GLY A 342 -5.35 -55.13 1.73
N SER A 343 -4.58 -54.84 0.68
CA SER A 343 -3.16 -55.20 0.49
C SER A 343 -2.13 -54.99 1.63
N ARG A 344 -2.41 -54.23 2.71
CA ARG A 344 -1.59 -54.18 3.94
C ARG A 344 -2.44 -53.79 5.17
N LEU A 345 -2.33 -54.56 6.26
CA LEU A 345 -2.73 -54.16 7.60
C LEU A 345 -1.45 -54.04 8.44
N ASN A 346 -1.19 -52.86 9.03
CA ASN A 346 -0.06 -52.63 9.93
C ASN A 346 -0.64 -52.36 11.31
N VAL A 347 -0.33 -53.20 12.29
CA VAL A 347 -0.71 -53.03 13.70
C VAL A 347 0.54 -53.28 14.53
N ASP A 348 0.91 -52.33 15.40
CA ASP A 348 2.15 -52.43 16.21
C ASP A 348 2.03 -53.50 17.32
N TRP A 349 0.86 -53.66 17.93
CA TRP A 349 0.51 -54.78 18.83
C TRP A 349 -1.03 -54.94 18.94
N LEU A 350 -1.51 -56.18 19.12
CA LEU A 350 -2.94 -56.51 19.24
C LEU A 350 -3.14 -57.47 20.42
N ASN A 351 -3.94 -57.08 21.42
CA ASN A 351 -4.27 -57.92 22.57
C ASN A 351 -5.75 -58.35 22.47
N VAL A 352 -6.00 -59.64 22.29
CA VAL A 352 -7.37 -60.19 22.12
C VAL A 352 -7.60 -61.33 23.09
N GLY A 353 -8.57 -61.19 24.00
CA GLY A 353 -8.90 -62.23 24.97
C GLY A 353 -9.49 -63.49 24.33
N ARG A 354 -10.39 -63.34 23.33
CA ARG A 354 -10.91 -64.42 22.47
C ARG A 354 -11.31 -63.85 21.11
N LEU A 355 -10.83 -64.47 20.03
CA LEU A 355 -11.17 -64.14 18.65
C LEU A 355 -11.89 -65.32 17.99
N ASN A 356 -13.10 -65.11 17.44
CA ASN A 356 -13.83 -66.11 16.67
C ASN A 356 -14.05 -65.59 15.25
N VAL A 357 -13.47 -66.27 14.25
CA VAL A 357 -13.55 -65.87 12.83
C VAL A 357 -14.14 -67.01 12.01
N GLY A 358 -15.27 -66.76 11.32
CA GLY A 358 -15.93 -67.78 10.50
C GLY A 358 -15.16 -68.13 9.21
N ARG A 359 -14.57 -67.14 8.52
CA ARG A 359 -13.66 -67.31 7.36
C ARG A 359 -12.66 -66.15 7.28
N LEU A 360 -11.38 -66.46 7.14
CA LEU A 360 -10.27 -65.51 6.98
C LEU A 360 -9.57 -65.73 5.64
N ASN A 361 -9.34 -64.67 4.86
CA ASN A 361 -8.61 -64.73 3.59
C ASN A 361 -7.51 -63.65 3.59
N VAL A 362 -6.23 -64.06 3.60
CA VAL A 362 -5.07 -63.15 3.73
C VAL A 362 -4.11 -63.39 2.57
N SER A 363 -3.74 -62.34 1.84
CA SER A 363 -2.88 -62.44 0.65
C SER A 363 -1.38 -62.43 0.98
N LYS A 364 -0.93 -61.76 2.06
CA LYS A 364 0.42 -61.86 2.66
C LYS A 364 0.36 -61.45 4.14
N LEU A 365 0.91 -62.27 5.03
CA LEU A 365 1.05 -61.97 6.47
C LEU A 365 2.55 -61.80 6.80
N LYS A 366 2.94 -60.70 7.44
CA LYS A 366 4.29 -60.50 7.98
C LYS A 366 4.15 -60.12 9.45
N VAL A 367 4.75 -60.89 10.34
CA VAL A 367 4.75 -60.65 11.79
C VAL A 367 6.15 -60.18 12.16
N GLU A 368 6.28 -58.93 12.61
CA GLU A 368 7.52 -58.43 13.20
C GLU A 368 7.34 -58.44 14.71
N SER A 369 7.99 -59.40 15.40
CA SER A 369 8.06 -59.42 16.86
C SER A 369 9.22 -58.53 17.30
N SER A 370 8.93 -57.43 17.98
CA SER A 370 9.95 -56.70 18.75
C SER A 370 9.93 -57.20 20.20
N LYS A 371 11.03 -57.86 20.61
CA LYS A 371 11.44 -58.21 21.98
C LYS A 371 10.69 -59.36 22.68
N ASN A 372 10.96 -60.59 22.25
CA ASN A 372 11.32 -61.77 23.06
C ASN A 372 11.16 -63.05 22.20
N PRO A 373 12.08 -64.03 22.24
CA PRO A 373 11.95 -65.26 21.46
C PRO A 373 10.89 -66.17 22.10
N LEU A 374 9.77 -66.40 21.40
CA LEU A 374 8.80 -67.41 21.81
C LEU A 374 9.29 -68.79 21.38
N GLN A 375 9.44 -69.67 22.38
CA GLN A 375 9.77 -71.08 22.25
C GLN A 375 8.68 -71.80 21.45
N ALA A 376 9.12 -72.60 20.47
CA ALA A 376 8.24 -73.43 19.67
C ALA A 376 7.89 -74.72 20.42
N ASN A 377 6.64 -74.84 20.87
CA ASN A 377 5.99 -76.14 21.07
C ASN A 377 4.50 -75.97 20.74
N ASN A 378 3.98 -76.88 19.91
CA ASN A 378 2.57 -77.09 19.52
C ASN A 378 2.00 -76.40 18.28
N LEU A 379 2.68 -76.45 17.12
CA LEU A 379 1.94 -76.38 15.84
C LEU A 379 2.45 -77.42 14.85
N GLN A 380 1.63 -78.46 14.65
CA GLN A 380 1.79 -79.49 13.63
C GLN A 380 1.57 -78.88 12.24
N ALA A 381 2.52 -79.10 11.35
CA ALA A 381 2.42 -78.78 9.93
C ALA A 381 1.54 -79.80 9.23
N ASN A 382 0.56 -79.34 8.46
CA ASN A 382 0.19 -80.02 7.22
C ASN A 382 -0.35 -79.01 6.21
N ASN A 383 0.26 -79.05 5.04
CA ASN A 383 -0.07 -78.32 3.81
C ASN A 383 0.23 -76.82 3.79
N LEU A 384 1.41 -76.46 3.26
CA LEU A 384 1.56 -75.39 2.28
C LEU A 384 2.92 -75.50 1.57
N GLN A 385 2.85 -75.71 0.24
CA GLN A 385 3.99 -75.82 -0.66
C GLN A 385 4.65 -74.46 -0.89
N ALA A 386 5.97 -74.47 -0.99
CA ALA A 386 6.82 -73.32 -1.26
C ALA A 386 6.83 -72.93 -2.73
N ASN A 387 6.91 -71.62 -3.03
CA ASN A 387 7.66 -71.10 -4.18
C ASN A 387 8.03 -69.61 -4.00
N ASN A 388 9.31 -69.42 -3.66
CA ASN A 388 10.31 -68.41 -4.08
C ASN A 388 10.04 -66.89 -4.07
N LEU A 389 10.56 -66.27 -3.00
CA LEU A 389 11.63 -65.25 -2.94
C LEU A 389 11.96 -64.33 -4.14
N GLN A 390 11.65 -63.05 -3.91
CA GLN A 390 12.45 -61.80 -4.00
C GLN A 390 13.17 -61.32 -5.28
N ALA A 391 13.09 -59.98 -5.40
CA ALA A 391 13.78 -59.11 -6.34
C ALA A 391 15.05 -58.53 -5.71
N SER A 392 16.19 -58.71 -6.36
CA SER A 392 17.39 -57.90 -6.16
C SER A 392 18.23 -57.88 -7.44
N ASN A 393 18.81 -56.71 -7.73
CA ASN A 393 19.95 -56.47 -8.63
C ASN A 393 19.67 -56.37 -10.15
N PHE A 394 19.02 -55.28 -10.57
CA PHE A 394 19.19 -54.72 -11.93
C PHE A 394 20.43 -53.82 -11.97
N GLN A 395 21.49 -54.25 -12.67
CA GLN A 395 22.59 -53.40 -13.12
C GLN A 395 22.30 -52.83 -14.53
N PRO A 396 22.72 -51.59 -14.85
CA PRO A 396 22.34 -50.89 -16.09
C PRO A 396 23.25 -51.20 -17.30
N SER A 397 23.81 -52.40 -17.45
CA SER A 397 24.84 -52.67 -18.47
C SER A 397 24.51 -53.71 -19.56
N ASN A 398 23.35 -54.37 -19.56
CA ASN A 398 23.07 -55.43 -20.57
C ASN A 398 21.70 -55.29 -21.27
N PHE A 399 21.50 -54.22 -22.05
CA PHE A 399 20.47 -54.24 -23.10
C PHE A 399 21.11 -54.23 -24.48
N GLN A 400 21.25 -55.42 -25.06
CA GLN A 400 21.23 -55.56 -26.52
C GLN A 400 19.84 -55.16 -27.04
N PRO A 401 19.75 -54.41 -28.16
CA PRO A 401 18.46 -54.04 -28.71
C PRO A 401 17.75 -55.27 -29.29
N TRP A 402 16.47 -55.41 -28.97
CA TRP A 402 15.56 -56.35 -29.64
C TRP A 402 15.41 -55.97 -31.13
N PRO A 403 15.28 -56.92 -32.06
CA PRO A 403 15.51 -56.64 -33.48
C PRO A 403 14.35 -55.92 -34.19
N PHE A 404 13.19 -55.72 -33.57
CA PHE A 404 12.08 -54.99 -34.19
C PHE A 404 11.31 -54.18 -33.14
N GLY A 405 11.69 -52.90 -33.00
CA GLY A 405 10.99 -51.94 -32.16
C GLY A 405 11.29 -50.51 -32.59
N HIS A 406 10.30 -49.83 -33.17
CA HIS A 406 10.42 -48.42 -33.58
C HIS A 406 10.39 -47.50 -32.35
N ALA A 407 11.48 -46.78 -32.09
CA ALA A 407 11.54 -45.70 -31.10
C ALA A 407 11.42 -44.33 -31.79
N THR A 408 10.32 -43.61 -31.56
CA THR A 408 10.16 -42.21 -32.00
C THR A 408 10.51 -41.26 -30.86
N ARG A 409 11.46 -40.34 -31.11
CA ARG A 409 11.83 -39.23 -30.21
C ARG A 409 11.30 -37.92 -30.77
N THR A 410 10.63 -37.11 -29.96
CA THR A 410 10.20 -35.75 -30.32
C THR A 410 11.37 -34.77 -30.14
N THR A 411 11.90 -34.22 -31.23
CA THR A 411 12.97 -33.20 -31.20
C THR A 411 12.57 -31.98 -32.05
N LYS A 412 13.13 -30.80 -31.74
CA LYS A 412 12.93 -29.57 -32.53
C LYS A 412 13.89 -29.44 -33.72
N GLN A 413 14.92 -30.27 -33.81
CA GLN A 413 15.85 -30.31 -34.95
C GLN A 413 15.91 -31.70 -35.60
N PRO A 414 16.07 -31.78 -36.93
CA PRO A 414 16.07 -33.04 -37.65
C PRO A 414 17.35 -33.84 -37.37
N TRP A 415 17.17 -35.14 -37.19
CA TRP A 415 18.28 -36.10 -37.07
C TRP A 415 18.64 -36.59 -38.48
N PRO A 416 19.92 -36.87 -38.80
CA PRO A 416 20.31 -37.10 -40.20
C PRO A 416 19.83 -38.44 -40.76
N PHE A 417 19.55 -39.44 -39.92
CA PHE A 417 19.05 -40.75 -40.37
C PHE A 417 18.00 -41.30 -39.40
N GLY A 418 16.72 -41.21 -39.80
CA GLY A 418 15.57 -41.77 -39.08
C GLY A 418 14.27 -40.99 -39.33
N HIS A 419 13.12 -41.68 -39.39
CA HIS A 419 11.81 -41.05 -39.59
C HIS A 419 11.45 -40.11 -38.43
N ALA A 420 11.44 -38.80 -38.67
CA ALA A 420 11.06 -37.78 -37.69
C ALA A 420 9.64 -37.26 -37.97
N THR A 421 8.81 -37.15 -36.93
CA THR A 421 7.49 -36.52 -36.99
C THR A 421 7.58 -35.07 -36.54
N ARG A 422 7.14 -34.13 -37.38
CA ARG A 422 7.10 -32.69 -37.09
C ARG A 422 5.66 -32.28 -36.76
N THR A 423 5.44 -31.68 -35.59
CA THR A 423 4.14 -31.07 -35.24
C THR A 423 4.02 -29.69 -35.88
N THR A 424 3.26 -29.57 -36.96
CA THR A 424 2.91 -28.26 -37.56
C THR A 424 1.43 -28.17 -37.91
N LYS A 425 0.93 -26.95 -38.14
CA LYS A 425 -0.47 -26.69 -38.54
C LYS A 425 -0.70 -26.74 -40.06
N GLN A 426 0.35 -26.80 -40.89
CA GLN A 426 0.21 -26.86 -42.36
C GLN A 426 0.89 -28.11 -42.94
N PRO A 427 0.26 -28.80 -43.90
CA PRO A 427 0.82 -30.03 -44.44
C PRO A 427 2.08 -29.76 -45.28
N TRP A 428 3.10 -30.60 -45.09
CA TRP A 428 4.28 -30.64 -45.96
C TRP A 428 3.98 -31.60 -47.13
N PRO A 429 4.40 -31.30 -48.37
CA PRO A 429 3.92 -32.03 -49.55
C PRO A 429 4.50 -33.44 -49.71
N PHE A 430 5.62 -33.77 -49.06
CA PHE A 430 6.26 -35.09 -49.15
C PHE A 430 6.74 -35.58 -47.79
N GLY A 431 5.89 -36.33 -47.08
CA GLY A 431 6.19 -37.01 -45.82
C GLY A 431 4.95 -37.32 -44.97
N HIS A 432 4.97 -38.42 -44.19
CA HIS A 432 3.87 -38.81 -43.29
C HIS A 432 3.65 -37.75 -42.19
N ALA A 433 2.52 -37.05 -42.23
CA ALA A 433 2.13 -36.06 -41.23
C ALA A 433 0.99 -36.58 -40.35
N THR A 434 1.12 -36.43 -39.02
CA THR A 434 0.05 -36.72 -38.05
C THR A 434 -0.64 -35.43 -37.63
N ARG A 435 -1.98 -35.40 -37.76
CA ARG A 435 -2.83 -34.28 -37.35
C ARG A 435 -3.57 -34.64 -36.06
N THR A 436 -3.62 -33.75 -35.09
CA THR A 436 -4.44 -33.88 -33.87
C THR A 436 -5.85 -33.37 -34.14
N THR A 437 -6.81 -34.27 -34.36
CA THR A 437 -8.24 -33.93 -34.58
C THR A 437 -9.16 -34.70 -33.65
N LYS A 438 -10.36 -34.16 -33.39
CA LYS A 438 -11.43 -34.83 -32.61
C LYS A 438 -12.29 -35.79 -33.46
N GLN A 439 -12.26 -35.68 -34.79
CA GLN A 439 -12.98 -36.57 -35.71
C GLN A 439 -12.01 -37.32 -36.63
N PRO A 440 -12.30 -38.59 -36.99
CA PRO A 440 -11.43 -39.40 -37.82
C PRO A 440 -11.40 -38.92 -39.27
N TRP A 441 -10.20 -38.95 -39.87
CA TRP A 441 -9.98 -38.76 -41.31
C TRP A 441 -10.03 -40.14 -41.99
N PRO A 442 -10.58 -40.28 -43.20
CA PRO A 442 -10.84 -41.60 -43.78
C PRO A 442 -9.59 -42.32 -44.29
N PHE A 443 -8.49 -41.62 -44.56
CA PHE A 443 -7.25 -42.23 -45.06
C PHE A 443 -6.01 -41.60 -44.38
N GLY A 444 -5.47 -42.28 -43.37
CA GLY A 444 -4.24 -41.91 -42.66
C GLY A 444 -4.22 -42.31 -41.17
N HIS A 445 -3.04 -42.61 -40.61
CA HIS A 445 -2.88 -42.92 -39.18
C HIS A 445 -3.20 -41.69 -38.31
N ALA A 446 -4.29 -41.75 -37.54
CA ALA A 446 -4.72 -40.68 -36.64
C ALA A 446 -4.55 -41.08 -35.16
N THR A 447 -3.94 -40.22 -34.36
CA THR A 447 -3.88 -40.36 -32.89
C THR A 447 -5.07 -39.67 -32.22
N ARG A 448 -5.86 -40.42 -31.45
CA ARG A 448 -7.06 -39.94 -30.73
C ARG A 448 -6.73 -39.64 -29.26
N THR A 449 -7.20 -38.51 -28.73
CA THR A 449 -7.02 -38.12 -27.32
C THR A 449 -8.30 -38.32 -26.50
N ASN A 450 -8.65 -39.56 -26.09
CA ASN A 450 -9.62 -39.82 -25.00
C ASN A 450 -9.50 -41.29 -24.48
N PRO A 451 -9.51 -41.59 -23.16
CA PRO A 451 -8.84 -42.80 -22.64
C PRO A 451 -9.75 -43.98 -22.22
N ARG A 452 -11.00 -44.09 -22.68
CA ARG A 452 -11.95 -45.05 -22.06
C ARG A 452 -12.21 -46.38 -22.78
N LYS A 453 -11.69 -46.62 -24.00
CA LYS A 453 -11.72 -47.97 -24.62
C LYS A 453 -10.45 -48.20 -25.45
N PRO A 454 -9.77 -49.36 -25.33
CA PRO A 454 -8.70 -49.72 -26.24
C PRO A 454 -9.25 -49.99 -27.65
N TRP A 455 -8.53 -49.53 -28.67
CA TRP A 455 -8.80 -49.86 -30.08
C TRP A 455 -7.98 -51.11 -30.44
N PRO A 456 -8.53 -52.06 -31.21
CA PRO A 456 -7.86 -53.34 -31.47
C PRO A 456 -6.57 -53.24 -32.29
N PHE A 457 -6.34 -52.17 -33.07
CA PHE A 457 -5.15 -52.02 -33.90
C PHE A 457 -4.68 -50.56 -33.96
N GLY A 458 -3.55 -50.25 -33.29
CA GLY A 458 -2.86 -48.95 -33.35
C GLY A 458 -2.01 -48.63 -32.11
N HIS A 459 -0.86 -47.98 -32.30
CA HIS A 459 -0.01 -47.49 -31.20
C HIS A 459 -0.67 -46.30 -30.49
N ALA A 460 -1.00 -46.47 -29.22
CA ALA A 460 -1.54 -45.41 -28.36
C ALA A 460 -0.43 -44.81 -27.48
N THR A 461 0.02 -43.59 -27.79
CA THR A 461 0.91 -42.85 -26.89
C THR A 461 0.07 -42.26 -25.77
N ARG A 462 0.28 -42.76 -24.54
CA ARG A 462 -0.35 -42.20 -23.34
C ARG A 462 0.36 -40.91 -22.98
N THR A 463 -0.11 -39.79 -23.51
CA THR A 463 0.16 -38.50 -22.86
C THR A 463 -0.69 -38.48 -21.60
N ASN A 464 -0.08 -38.69 -20.42
CA ASN A 464 -0.75 -38.32 -19.18
C ASN A 464 -1.06 -36.82 -19.32
N PRO A 465 -2.33 -36.39 -19.40
CA PRO A 465 -2.60 -34.97 -19.23
C PRO A 465 -1.97 -34.60 -17.88
N ARG A 466 -1.11 -33.57 -17.86
CA ARG A 466 -0.69 -32.94 -16.60
C ARG A 466 -1.98 -32.75 -15.81
N LYS A 467 -2.14 -33.45 -14.68
CA LYS A 467 -3.26 -33.18 -13.78
C LYS A 467 -3.24 -31.66 -13.57
N PRO A 468 -4.39 -30.96 -13.62
CA PRO A 468 -4.41 -29.54 -13.33
C PRO A 468 -3.69 -29.36 -12.00
N SER A 469 -2.56 -28.63 -12.02
CA SER A 469 -1.87 -28.28 -10.78
C SER A 469 -2.88 -27.46 -9.99
N LYS A 470 -3.29 -27.95 -8.82
CA LYS A 470 -4.18 -27.18 -7.96
C LYS A 470 -3.45 -25.89 -7.61
N THR A 471 -4.05 -24.74 -7.83
CA THR A 471 -3.48 -23.44 -7.46
C THR A 471 -4.08 -22.99 -6.14
N GLN A 472 -3.29 -22.26 -5.34
CA GLN A 472 -3.71 -21.71 -4.06
C GLN A 472 -3.25 -20.27 -3.94
N LYS A 473 -4.10 -19.39 -3.40
CA LYS A 473 -3.69 -18.03 -3.00
C LYS A 473 -2.80 -18.14 -1.77
N GLN A 474 -1.65 -17.49 -1.82
CA GLN A 474 -0.69 -17.44 -0.74
C GLN A 474 -0.29 -15.98 -0.49
N GLN A 475 -0.46 -15.53 0.74
CA GLN A 475 0.04 -14.26 1.23
C GLN A 475 1.54 -14.38 1.52
N VAL A 476 2.29 -13.38 1.09
CA VAL A 476 3.75 -13.33 1.14
C VAL A 476 4.21 -11.95 1.57
N LEU A 477 5.44 -11.90 2.08
CA LEU A 477 6.20 -10.66 2.26
C LEU A 477 7.32 -10.62 1.23
N ILE A 478 7.41 -9.50 0.53
CA ILE A 478 8.45 -9.24 -0.49
C ILE A 478 9.35 -8.13 0.03
N ALA A 479 10.66 -8.29 -0.12
CA ALA A 479 11.63 -7.24 0.17
C ALA A 479 12.64 -7.11 -0.97
N ALA A 480 12.82 -5.89 -1.48
CA ALA A 480 13.77 -5.57 -2.53
C ALA A 480 15.21 -5.58 -1.98
N ARG A 481 16.16 -6.17 -2.70
CA ARG A 481 17.58 -6.05 -2.37
C ARG A 481 18.19 -4.90 -3.16
N GLU A 482 18.17 -3.71 -2.57
CA GLU A 482 18.68 -2.49 -3.19
C GLU A 482 20.15 -2.25 -2.86
N LEU A 483 20.80 -1.41 -3.67
CA LEU A 483 22.18 -1.00 -3.49
C LEU A 483 22.22 0.39 -2.81
N ASP A 484 22.82 0.45 -1.64
CA ASP A 484 23.19 1.69 -0.96
C ASP A 484 24.69 1.96 -1.19
N TYR A 485 25.00 2.98 -1.98
CA TYR A 485 26.38 3.36 -2.27
C TYR A 485 27.12 3.94 -1.06
N ASP A 486 26.40 4.59 -0.13
CA ASP A 486 27.03 5.23 1.02
C ASP A 486 27.60 4.19 2.01
N ALA A 487 27.10 2.94 1.94
CA ALA A 487 27.60 1.79 2.69
C ALA A 487 28.82 1.09 2.03
N VAL A 488 29.26 1.52 0.84
CA VAL A 488 30.52 1.04 0.23
C VAL A 488 31.71 1.58 1.05
N PRO A 489 32.78 0.78 1.30
CA PRO A 489 33.93 1.24 2.07
C PRO A 489 34.52 2.54 1.55
N LYS A 490 34.89 3.47 2.44
CA LYS A 490 35.35 4.83 2.08
C LYS A 490 36.50 4.83 1.07
N GLN A 491 37.42 3.88 1.17
CA GLN A 491 38.56 3.73 0.25
C GLN A 491 38.12 3.36 -1.19
N ALA A 492 36.97 2.68 -1.31
CA ALA A 492 36.37 2.29 -2.58
C ALA A 492 35.34 3.31 -3.10
N GLN A 493 35.08 4.41 -2.38
CA GLN A 493 34.12 5.44 -2.78
C GLN A 493 34.68 6.38 -3.87
N THR A 494 35.20 5.83 -4.96
CA THR A 494 35.74 6.60 -6.09
C THR A 494 34.64 7.00 -7.07
N TRP A 495 34.91 7.98 -7.94
CA TRP A 495 33.94 8.39 -8.98
C TRP A 495 33.59 7.24 -9.93
N VAL A 496 34.57 6.45 -10.35
CA VAL A 496 34.35 5.27 -11.20
C VAL A 496 33.44 4.27 -10.51
N ASN A 497 33.68 3.98 -9.23
CA ASN A 497 32.85 3.05 -8.48
C ASN A 497 31.42 3.56 -8.29
N LYS A 498 31.25 4.86 -7.99
CA LYS A 498 29.95 5.51 -7.79
C LYS A 498 29.06 5.49 -9.02
N HIS A 499 29.67 5.65 -10.19
CA HIS A 499 28.92 5.96 -11.39
C HIS A 499 28.94 4.83 -12.43
N LEU A 500 29.95 3.95 -12.41
CA LEU A 500 30.18 2.94 -13.45
C LEU A 500 30.16 1.49 -12.94
N VAL A 501 30.52 1.24 -11.67
CA VAL A 501 30.64 -0.14 -11.14
C VAL A 501 29.45 -0.49 -10.25
N TYR A 502 29.23 0.25 -9.16
CA TYR A 502 28.13 0.03 -8.21
C TYR A 502 26.90 0.78 -8.69
N THR A 503 26.24 0.23 -9.70
CA THR A 503 25.14 0.91 -10.40
C THR A 503 23.76 0.51 -9.91
N HIS A 504 23.52 -0.75 -9.54
CA HIS A 504 22.16 -1.28 -9.31
C HIS A 504 22.10 -2.29 -8.15
N GLY A 505 20.89 -2.46 -7.58
CA GLY A 505 20.57 -3.54 -6.65
C GLY A 505 20.29 -4.86 -7.38
N TYR A 506 20.33 -5.99 -6.68
CA TYR A 506 20.16 -7.30 -7.31
C TYR A 506 19.33 -8.27 -6.47
N GLY A 507 18.18 -8.67 -7.02
CA GLY A 507 17.30 -9.66 -6.45
C GLY A 507 16.31 -9.11 -5.43
N PHE A 508 15.56 -10.03 -4.85
CA PHE A 508 14.57 -9.78 -3.81
C PHE A 508 14.42 -11.05 -2.97
N THR A 509 13.85 -10.91 -1.78
CA THR A 509 13.42 -12.06 -0.97
C THR A 509 11.91 -12.14 -0.98
N LEU A 510 11.39 -13.37 -0.97
CA LEU A 510 9.96 -13.63 -0.90
C LEU A 510 9.70 -14.71 0.14
N SER A 511 9.01 -14.36 1.22
CA SER A 511 8.76 -15.24 2.38
C SER A 511 7.27 -15.45 2.60
N ALA A 512 6.88 -16.65 3.02
CA ALA A 512 5.51 -16.93 3.42
C ALA A 512 5.21 -16.28 4.78
N VAL A 513 4.03 -15.69 4.92
CA VAL A 513 3.68 -14.97 6.16
C VAL A 513 3.31 -15.91 7.32
N ASN A 514 2.87 -17.12 7.02
CA ASN A 514 2.36 -18.09 7.99
C ASN A 514 3.33 -19.24 8.30
N GLN A 515 4.47 -19.33 7.58
CA GLN A 515 5.40 -20.45 7.70
C GLN A 515 6.68 -20.05 8.42
N VAL A 516 7.22 -21.02 9.16
CA VAL A 516 8.44 -20.87 9.94
C VAL A 516 9.43 -21.91 9.43
N GLY A 517 10.64 -21.45 9.13
CA GLY A 517 11.77 -22.30 8.76
C GLY A 517 12.40 -22.98 9.99
N GLU A 518 13.49 -23.69 9.74
CA GLU A 518 14.26 -24.34 10.81
C GLU A 518 14.76 -23.30 11.83
N GLY A 519 14.66 -23.63 13.12
CA GLY A 519 15.14 -22.78 14.21
C GLY A 519 14.31 -21.51 14.46
N GLY A 520 13.09 -21.41 13.93
CA GLY A 520 12.23 -20.23 14.15
C GLY A 520 12.47 -19.09 13.17
N LEU A 521 13.28 -19.30 12.13
CA LEU A 521 13.60 -18.29 11.11
C LEU A 521 12.50 -18.16 10.05
N PRO A 522 12.46 -17.07 9.24
CA PRO A 522 11.50 -16.95 8.16
C PRO A 522 11.63 -18.06 7.12
N TYR A 523 10.49 -18.58 6.64
CA TYR A 523 10.49 -19.52 5.51
C TYR A 523 10.47 -18.76 4.18
N TYR A 524 11.58 -18.82 3.45
CA TYR A 524 11.73 -18.16 2.15
C TYR A 524 11.30 -19.07 0.99
N PHE A 525 10.39 -18.59 0.15
CA PHE A 525 10.13 -19.15 -1.17
C PHE A 525 11.22 -18.76 -2.17
N ILE A 526 11.71 -17.52 -2.09
CA ILE A 526 12.81 -17.00 -2.92
C ILE A 526 13.83 -16.33 -2.02
N LYS A 527 15.11 -16.70 -2.18
CA LYS A 527 16.24 -16.16 -1.41
C LYS A 527 17.58 -16.33 -2.15
N ASP A 528 18.66 -15.85 -1.53
CA ASP A 528 20.05 -15.97 -1.96
C ASP A 528 20.32 -15.40 -3.38
N ILE A 529 21.57 -15.41 -3.83
CA ILE A 529 21.95 -15.02 -5.20
C ILE A 529 22.91 -16.06 -5.78
N GLY A 530 22.73 -16.42 -7.06
CA GLY A 530 23.67 -17.28 -7.79
C GLY A 530 23.58 -18.78 -7.45
N SER A 531 22.55 -19.20 -6.73
CA SER A 531 22.34 -20.58 -6.27
C SER A 531 21.23 -21.32 -7.04
N GLY A 532 20.56 -20.67 -8.01
CA GLY A 532 19.58 -21.33 -8.88
C GLY A 532 20.28 -22.28 -9.87
N GLY A 533 20.09 -23.58 -9.68
CA GLY A 533 20.94 -24.63 -10.27
C GLY A 533 21.03 -24.69 -11.81
N GLY A 534 22.11 -25.28 -12.32
CA GLY A 534 22.43 -25.52 -13.74
C GLY A 534 23.14 -24.34 -14.43
N GLU A 535 24.10 -24.61 -15.32
CA GLU A 535 24.88 -23.56 -16.02
C GLU A 535 24.02 -22.54 -16.79
N ALA A 536 22.81 -22.92 -17.22
CA ALA A 536 21.84 -22.05 -17.89
C ALA A 536 21.19 -21.00 -16.97
N LEU A 537 21.48 -21.02 -15.66
CA LEU A 537 20.76 -20.28 -14.62
C LEU A 537 21.70 -19.51 -13.66
N LYS A 538 22.96 -19.33 -14.05
CA LYS A 538 23.88 -18.39 -13.40
C LYS A 538 23.21 -17.00 -13.31
N GLY A 539 23.10 -16.47 -12.09
CA GLY A 539 22.38 -15.21 -11.78
C GLY A 539 20.96 -15.37 -11.25
N SER A 540 20.37 -16.56 -11.28
CA SER A 540 19.03 -16.76 -10.73
C SER A 540 19.03 -16.93 -9.20
N LEU A 541 17.93 -16.45 -8.58
CA LEU A 541 17.66 -16.60 -7.15
C LEU A 541 17.29 -18.06 -6.82
N TYR A 542 17.59 -18.51 -5.59
CA TYR A 542 17.15 -19.82 -5.12
C TYR A 542 15.64 -19.84 -4.96
N THR A 543 15.01 -20.93 -5.39
CA THR A 543 13.58 -21.20 -5.21
C THR A 543 13.38 -22.43 -4.35
N SER A 544 12.53 -22.36 -3.33
CA SER A 544 12.30 -23.49 -2.41
C SER A 544 11.70 -24.73 -3.08
N SER A 545 10.94 -24.56 -4.16
CA SER A 545 10.37 -25.66 -4.93
C SER A 545 10.23 -25.35 -6.44
N PRO A 546 10.18 -26.38 -7.31
CA PRO A 546 9.88 -26.19 -8.73
C PRO A 546 8.52 -25.51 -8.99
N GLU A 547 7.54 -25.73 -8.11
CA GLU A 547 6.23 -25.12 -8.24
C GLU A 547 6.25 -23.61 -7.98
N ILE A 548 7.03 -23.15 -7.00
CA ILE A 548 7.29 -21.71 -6.78
C ILE A 548 7.93 -21.10 -8.02
N ARG A 549 8.96 -21.75 -8.55
CA ARG A 549 9.65 -21.32 -9.76
C ARG A 549 8.73 -21.23 -10.98
N ASP A 550 7.80 -22.16 -11.12
CA ASP A 550 6.80 -22.16 -12.19
C ASP A 550 5.67 -21.13 -11.98
N SER A 551 5.56 -20.54 -10.80
CA SER A 551 4.50 -19.60 -10.41
C SER A 551 4.96 -18.14 -10.39
N ILE A 552 6.23 -17.89 -10.04
CA ILE A 552 6.78 -16.54 -9.87
C ILE A 552 7.87 -16.27 -10.92
N PRO A 553 7.68 -15.27 -11.81
CA PRO A 553 8.65 -14.97 -12.85
C PRO A 553 9.86 -14.21 -12.30
N ILE A 554 11.00 -14.87 -12.12
CA ILE A 554 12.20 -14.26 -11.52
C ILE A 554 13.03 -13.47 -12.55
N GLY A 555 13.23 -14.02 -13.75
CA GLY A 555 14.00 -13.36 -14.81
C GLY A 555 15.44 -13.00 -14.38
N GLN A 556 15.88 -11.80 -14.75
CA GLN A 556 17.12 -11.18 -14.27
C GLN A 556 16.76 -9.99 -13.35
N PRO A 557 16.71 -10.19 -12.03
CA PRO A 557 16.07 -9.26 -11.10
C PRO A 557 16.98 -8.07 -10.72
N ARG A 558 17.35 -7.24 -11.71
CA ARG A 558 18.18 -6.05 -11.48
C ARG A 558 17.32 -4.83 -11.13
N ILE A 559 17.76 -4.05 -10.15
CA ILE A 559 17.02 -2.87 -9.66
C ILE A 559 17.86 -1.63 -9.93
N TYR A 560 17.66 -1.02 -11.10
CA TYR A 560 18.29 0.24 -11.49
C TYR A 560 17.51 1.44 -10.93
N TYR A 561 16.21 1.30 -10.73
CA TYR A 561 15.32 2.30 -10.15
C TYR A 561 14.65 1.68 -8.91
N GLY A 562 14.83 2.33 -7.77
CA GLY A 562 14.36 1.86 -6.46
C GLY A 562 14.36 2.97 -5.43
N GLU A 563 14.09 2.67 -4.17
CA GLU A 563 13.99 3.63 -3.08
C GLU A 563 15.34 4.21 -2.64
N LEU A 564 16.43 3.44 -2.71
CA LEU A 564 17.76 3.88 -2.26
C LEU A 564 18.61 4.50 -3.39
N THR A 565 18.10 4.47 -4.62
CA THR A 565 18.82 4.90 -5.83
C THR A 565 18.92 6.43 -6.00
N ASN A 566 19.59 7.10 -5.05
CA ASN A 566 19.69 8.56 -5.01
C ASN A 566 20.80 9.15 -5.90
N ASN A 567 21.75 8.33 -6.35
CA ASN A 567 22.85 8.74 -7.24
C ASN A 567 22.46 8.61 -8.72
N TYR A 568 23.05 9.46 -9.58
CA TYR A 568 23.06 9.21 -11.02
C TYR A 568 24.18 8.22 -11.38
N ILE A 569 23.98 7.45 -12.44
CA ILE A 569 24.94 6.45 -12.94
C ILE A 569 25.03 6.55 -14.47
N MET A 570 26.10 5.99 -15.01
CA MET A 570 26.30 5.90 -16.45
C MET A 570 26.51 4.43 -16.81
N THR A 571 25.65 3.92 -17.67
CA THR A 571 25.62 2.51 -18.03
C THR A 571 26.09 2.30 -19.47
N SER A 572 26.30 1.03 -19.85
CA SER A 572 26.82 0.68 -21.18
C SER A 572 28.16 1.36 -21.50
N THR A 573 29.07 1.38 -20.52
CA THR A 573 30.43 1.95 -20.64
C THR A 573 31.46 0.85 -20.93
N LYS A 574 32.74 1.22 -21.09
CA LYS A 574 33.85 0.24 -21.18
C LYS A 574 34.06 -0.52 -19.86
N THR A 575 33.68 0.07 -18.75
CA THR A 575 33.72 -0.55 -17.42
C THR A 575 32.44 -1.35 -17.23
N GLN A 576 32.57 -2.61 -16.80
CA GLN A 576 31.42 -3.45 -16.51
C GLN A 576 30.84 -3.15 -15.12
N GLU A 577 29.54 -3.35 -14.99
CA GLU A 577 28.76 -3.09 -13.79
C GLU A 577 28.77 -4.33 -12.90
N LEU A 578 28.87 -4.17 -11.59
CA LEU A 578 28.84 -5.29 -10.65
C LEU A 578 27.39 -5.75 -10.44
N ASP A 579 27.10 -7.01 -10.75
CA ASP A 579 25.80 -7.63 -10.46
C ASP A 579 25.76 -8.11 -9.00
N TYR A 580 26.63 -9.05 -8.65
CA TYR A 580 26.75 -9.62 -7.31
C TYR A 580 28.08 -10.36 -7.12
N PRO A 581 28.57 -10.48 -5.87
CA PRO A 581 29.73 -11.31 -5.55
C PRO A 581 29.34 -12.80 -5.51
N SER A 582 30.15 -13.67 -6.11
CA SER A 582 29.95 -15.13 -6.15
C SER A 582 31.21 -15.86 -5.66
N GLY A 583 31.22 -16.24 -4.39
CA GLY A 583 32.42 -16.83 -3.77
C GLY A 583 33.57 -15.82 -3.71
N GLU A 584 34.70 -16.17 -4.33
CA GLU A 584 35.87 -15.29 -4.48
C GLU A 584 35.82 -14.45 -5.77
N GLU A 585 34.90 -14.74 -6.69
CA GLU A 585 34.74 -14.03 -7.95
C GLU A 585 33.59 -13.00 -7.88
N ASN A 586 33.57 -12.08 -8.83
CA ASN A 586 32.49 -11.13 -9.03
C ASN A 586 31.81 -11.39 -10.37
N VAL A 587 30.48 -11.36 -10.37
CA VAL A 587 29.69 -11.43 -11.60
C VAL A 587 29.43 -10.01 -12.07
N TYR A 588 29.72 -9.77 -13.34
CA TYR A 588 29.57 -8.47 -13.97
C TYR A 588 28.57 -8.52 -15.12
N ASN A 589 27.96 -7.37 -15.40
CA ASN A 589 27.02 -7.19 -16.48
C ASN A 589 27.29 -5.86 -17.22
N THR A 590 26.64 -5.69 -18.36
CA THR A 590 26.52 -4.40 -19.04
C THR A 590 25.04 -4.15 -19.30
N TYR A 591 24.54 -3.01 -18.84
CA TYR A 591 23.16 -2.63 -19.09
C TYR A 591 22.82 -2.66 -20.58
N ASP A 592 21.75 -3.38 -20.91
CA ASP A 592 21.20 -3.56 -22.26
C ASP A 592 19.79 -2.96 -22.41
N GLY A 593 19.29 -2.28 -21.38
CA GLY A 593 17.97 -1.65 -21.36
C GLY A 593 17.88 -0.34 -22.15
N THR A 594 16.66 0.19 -22.21
CA THR A 594 16.32 1.42 -22.96
C THR A 594 16.26 2.66 -22.08
N GLY A 595 16.42 2.52 -20.77
CA GLY A 595 16.34 3.61 -19.79
C GLY A 595 17.40 4.70 -19.96
N GLY A 596 17.13 5.85 -19.34
CA GLY A 596 18.04 7.00 -19.29
C GLY A 596 18.22 7.76 -20.61
N VAL A 597 19.11 8.76 -20.58
CA VAL A 597 19.39 9.65 -21.71
C VAL A 597 20.70 9.26 -22.37
N ALA A 598 20.69 9.10 -23.70
CA ALA A 598 21.91 8.75 -24.46
C ALA A 598 22.94 9.91 -24.46
N LEU A 599 24.17 9.59 -24.05
CA LEU A 599 25.35 10.48 -24.02
C LEU A 599 26.27 10.27 -25.25
N ASN A 600 25.66 10.12 -26.41
CA ASN A 600 26.35 9.87 -27.68
C ASN A 600 27.10 11.09 -28.23
N SER A 601 26.71 12.31 -27.82
CA SER A 601 27.28 13.58 -28.31
C SER A 601 28.02 14.33 -27.21
N PHE A 602 29.14 14.95 -27.57
CA PHE A 602 29.97 15.72 -26.65
C PHE A 602 29.19 16.88 -25.99
N TRP A 603 28.37 17.60 -26.76
CA TRP A 603 27.53 18.68 -26.24
C TRP A 603 26.54 18.23 -25.17
N ARG A 604 25.89 17.07 -25.35
CA ARG A 604 24.99 16.52 -24.32
C ARG A 604 25.76 16.21 -23.03
N ARG A 605 26.97 15.66 -23.14
CA ARG A 605 27.84 15.41 -21.98
C ARG A 605 28.17 16.72 -21.25
N LEU A 606 28.51 17.77 -21.99
CA LEU A 606 28.84 19.07 -21.41
C LEU A 606 27.64 19.70 -20.68
N VAL A 607 26.43 19.61 -21.24
CA VAL A 607 25.19 20.09 -20.60
C VAL A 607 24.89 19.32 -19.32
N PHE A 608 24.97 17.98 -19.35
CA PHE A 608 24.73 17.16 -18.16
C PHE A 608 25.82 17.32 -17.10
N ALA A 609 27.07 17.51 -17.51
CA ALA A 609 28.17 17.83 -16.60
C ALA A 609 27.91 19.13 -15.82
N GLN A 610 27.42 20.18 -16.50
CA GLN A 610 27.03 21.42 -15.85
C GLN A 610 25.80 21.22 -14.93
N TYR A 611 24.77 20.50 -15.41
CA TYR A 611 23.54 20.25 -14.66
C TYR A 611 23.78 19.45 -13.37
N LEU A 612 24.56 18.38 -13.45
CA LEU A 612 24.89 17.49 -12.33
C LEU A 612 26.09 18.00 -11.51
N LYS A 613 26.74 19.08 -11.96
CA LYS A 613 28.00 19.60 -11.40
C LYS A 613 29.12 18.56 -11.37
N ASP A 614 29.21 17.74 -12.42
CA ASP A 614 30.20 16.68 -12.58
C ASP A 614 30.99 16.83 -13.88
N TRP A 615 32.14 17.49 -13.78
CA TRP A 615 33.04 17.70 -14.91
C TRP A 615 33.84 16.44 -15.30
N GLN A 616 33.93 15.42 -14.44
CA GLN A 616 34.66 14.18 -14.75
C GLN A 616 33.96 13.39 -15.86
N MET A 617 32.63 13.57 -16.01
CA MET A 617 31.82 13.06 -17.12
C MET A 617 32.33 13.52 -18.51
N VAL A 618 32.90 14.72 -18.63
CA VAL A 618 33.39 15.22 -19.94
C VAL A 618 34.76 14.64 -20.28
N LEU A 619 35.59 14.38 -19.26
CA LEU A 619 37.00 14.03 -19.41
C LEU A 619 37.26 12.51 -19.45
N THR A 620 36.28 11.69 -19.05
CA THR A 620 36.48 10.24 -18.95
C THR A 620 36.58 9.54 -20.31
N GLY A 621 37.55 8.62 -20.43
CA GLY A 621 37.74 7.76 -21.60
C GLY A 621 36.88 6.48 -21.61
N ASN A 622 36.06 6.26 -20.57
CA ASN A 622 35.26 5.04 -20.40
C ASN A 622 33.97 5.03 -21.22
N PHE A 623 33.53 6.16 -21.74
CA PHE A 623 32.25 6.24 -22.45
C PHE A 623 32.32 5.65 -23.85
N THR A 624 31.23 5.00 -24.24
CA THR A 624 31.00 4.48 -25.58
C THR A 624 29.86 5.29 -26.24
N PRO A 625 29.66 5.16 -27.56
CA PRO A 625 28.50 5.77 -28.23
C PRO A 625 27.13 5.28 -27.70
N LYS A 626 27.12 4.12 -27.02
CA LYS A 626 25.91 3.52 -26.41
C LYS A 626 25.67 3.97 -24.96
N THR A 627 26.61 4.71 -24.36
CA THR A 627 26.52 5.11 -22.95
C THR A 627 25.26 5.93 -22.67
N ARG A 628 24.58 5.56 -21.58
CA ARG A 628 23.33 6.18 -21.13
C ARG A 628 23.49 6.72 -19.71
N LEU A 629 22.96 7.92 -19.48
CA LEU A 629 22.88 8.55 -18.18
C LEU A 629 21.52 8.24 -17.54
N LEU A 630 21.53 7.53 -16.42
CA LEU A 630 20.34 7.29 -15.62
C LEU A 630 20.43 8.22 -14.40
N PHE A 631 19.48 9.15 -14.29
CA PHE A 631 19.37 10.13 -13.21
C PHE A 631 17.92 10.25 -12.74
N ARG A 632 17.69 10.81 -11.54
CA ARG A 632 16.39 10.75 -10.83
C ARG A 632 15.86 9.32 -10.81
N ARG A 633 16.68 8.45 -10.21
CA ARG A 633 16.44 7.01 -10.13
C ARG A 633 15.56 6.65 -8.94
N ASN A 634 15.70 7.40 -7.84
CA ASN A 634 14.78 7.34 -6.71
C ASN A 634 13.34 7.49 -7.20
N ILE A 635 12.53 6.46 -6.95
CA ILE A 635 11.19 6.34 -7.51
C ILE A 635 10.27 7.48 -7.08
N ARG A 636 10.33 7.91 -5.80
CA ARG A 636 9.53 9.03 -5.29
C ARG A 636 9.92 10.36 -5.92
N GLN A 637 11.22 10.66 -5.98
CA GLN A 637 11.72 11.88 -6.63
C GLN A 637 11.36 11.90 -8.12
N ARG A 638 11.38 10.73 -8.77
CA ARG A 638 11.05 10.59 -10.19
C ARG A 638 9.59 10.91 -10.48
N ILE A 639 8.65 10.28 -9.77
CA ILE A 639 7.22 10.50 -9.99
C ILE A 639 6.82 11.94 -9.62
N GLN A 640 7.38 12.49 -8.54
CA GLN A 640 7.12 13.88 -8.15
C GLN A 640 7.67 14.89 -9.16
N ALA A 641 8.79 14.59 -9.83
CA ALA A 641 9.30 15.43 -10.91
C ALA A 641 8.47 15.33 -12.20
N ILE A 642 7.79 14.21 -12.44
CA ILE A 642 6.97 13.99 -13.64
C ILE A 642 5.57 14.61 -13.47
N ALA A 643 4.92 14.36 -12.34
CA ALA A 643 3.59 14.88 -12.02
C ALA A 643 3.58 15.47 -10.60
N PRO A 644 4.09 16.71 -10.41
CA PRO A 644 4.17 17.37 -9.10
C PRO A 644 2.80 17.80 -8.54
N PHE A 645 1.76 17.78 -9.36
CA PHE A 645 0.38 18.14 -8.97
C PHE A 645 -0.38 16.99 -8.29
N LEU A 646 0.18 15.78 -8.27
CA LEU A 646 -0.33 14.65 -7.49
C LEU A 646 0.45 14.54 -6.17
N ARG A 647 -0.25 14.14 -5.12
CA ARG A 647 0.37 13.68 -3.87
C ARG A 647 0.59 12.17 -3.97
N TYR A 648 1.69 11.66 -3.42
CA TYR A 648 2.03 10.24 -3.52
C TYR A 648 2.05 9.59 -2.15
N ASP A 649 1.75 8.30 -2.13
CA ASP A 649 1.83 7.43 -0.95
C ASP A 649 3.25 7.30 -0.40
N ALA A 650 3.33 7.11 0.92
CA ALA A 650 4.59 6.97 1.63
C ALA A 650 5.24 5.57 1.52
N ASP A 651 4.50 4.53 1.16
CA ASP A 651 5.00 3.14 1.07
C ASP A 651 4.84 2.59 -0.38
N PRO A 652 5.79 2.88 -1.29
CA PRO A 652 5.83 2.19 -2.59
C PRO A 652 6.08 0.69 -2.36
N TYR A 653 5.51 -0.18 -3.21
CA TYR A 653 5.68 -1.62 -3.05
C TYR A 653 6.14 -2.31 -4.32
N LEU A 654 7.00 -3.32 -4.13
CA LEU A 654 7.55 -4.13 -5.22
C LEU A 654 6.60 -5.26 -5.60
N VAL A 655 6.31 -5.37 -6.90
CA VAL A 655 5.48 -6.42 -7.50
C VAL A 655 6.29 -7.19 -8.54
N ILE A 656 6.12 -8.51 -8.56
CA ILE A 656 6.74 -9.40 -9.55
C ILE A 656 5.66 -9.90 -10.52
N ALA A 657 5.64 -9.38 -11.74
CA ALA A 657 4.62 -9.73 -12.72
C ALA A 657 5.20 -9.86 -14.14
N ASP A 658 4.73 -10.88 -14.88
CA ASP A 658 5.00 -10.95 -16.32
C ASP A 658 3.98 -10.10 -17.08
N THR A 659 4.44 -8.97 -17.60
CA THR A 659 3.65 -8.03 -18.42
C THR A 659 3.84 -8.27 -19.92
N SER A 660 4.77 -9.15 -20.31
CA SER A 660 5.24 -9.28 -21.68
C SER A 660 4.33 -10.17 -22.54
N VAL A 661 3.30 -9.56 -23.14
CA VAL A 661 2.47 -10.22 -24.16
C VAL A 661 3.16 -10.11 -25.52
N GLY A 662 3.83 -11.18 -25.96
CA GLY A 662 4.25 -11.33 -27.37
C GLY A 662 5.66 -10.86 -27.75
N GLU A 663 6.43 -10.24 -26.86
CA GLU A 663 7.82 -9.86 -27.16
C GLU A 663 8.82 -10.95 -26.72
N SER A 664 9.52 -11.51 -27.70
CA SER A 664 10.58 -12.50 -27.54
C SER A 664 11.89 -11.88 -28.03
N GLY A 665 12.67 -11.26 -27.13
CA GLY A 665 13.96 -10.67 -27.52
C GLY A 665 14.80 -9.97 -26.45
N VAL A 666 14.23 -9.58 -25.31
CA VAL A 666 14.97 -8.85 -24.25
C VAL A 666 15.19 -9.74 -23.03
N THR A 667 16.33 -9.57 -22.37
CA THR A 667 16.60 -10.00 -20.98
C THR A 667 15.45 -9.54 -20.08
N LYS A 668 14.54 -10.46 -19.74
CA LYS A 668 13.28 -10.08 -19.08
C LYS A 668 13.50 -9.79 -17.60
N ASN A 669 13.19 -8.56 -17.22
CA ASN A 669 12.99 -8.15 -15.83
C ASN A 669 11.49 -8.06 -15.57
N TYR A 670 11.06 -8.53 -14.40
CA TYR A 670 9.65 -8.65 -14.01
C TYR A 670 9.31 -7.81 -12.79
N LEU A 671 10.25 -6.97 -12.36
CA LEU A 671 10.15 -6.14 -11.17
C LEU A 671 9.52 -4.78 -11.51
N TYR A 672 8.39 -4.50 -10.87
CA TYR A 672 7.68 -3.24 -11.00
C TYR A 672 7.40 -2.66 -9.63
N TRP A 673 7.67 -1.37 -9.46
CA TRP A 673 7.19 -0.64 -8.29
C TRP A 673 5.79 -0.10 -8.58
N ILE A 674 4.88 -0.26 -7.63
CA ILE A 674 3.58 0.40 -7.67
C ILE A 674 3.51 1.44 -6.56
N VAL A 675 3.04 2.64 -6.90
CA VAL A 675 2.85 3.75 -5.97
C VAL A 675 1.46 4.33 -6.17
N ASP A 676 0.77 4.59 -5.07
CA ASP A 676 -0.55 5.21 -5.10
C ASP A 676 -0.43 6.74 -5.21
N GLY A 677 -1.24 7.33 -6.07
CA GLY A 677 -1.28 8.75 -6.38
C GLY A 677 -2.64 9.34 -6.04
N TYR A 678 -2.62 10.39 -5.23
CA TYR A 678 -3.79 11.07 -4.69
C TYR A 678 -4.01 12.42 -5.36
N THR A 679 -5.27 12.70 -5.69
CA THR A 679 -5.71 14.08 -5.88
C THR A 679 -6.15 14.63 -4.54
N THR A 680 -5.74 15.85 -4.22
CA THR A 680 -6.03 16.49 -2.94
C THR A 680 -6.41 17.95 -3.15
N SER A 681 -7.26 18.48 -2.27
CA SER A 681 -7.58 19.90 -2.24
C SER A 681 -7.72 20.38 -0.79
N ASP A 682 -7.31 21.63 -0.54
CA ASP A 682 -7.55 22.38 0.71
C ASP A 682 -8.84 23.21 0.65
N ARG A 683 -9.61 23.10 -0.44
CA ARG A 683 -10.72 24.01 -0.77
C ARG A 683 -12.08 23.34 -0.91
N TYR A 684 -12.26 22.14 -0.38
CA TYR A 684 -13.59 21.56 -0.27
C TYR A 684 -14.38 22.22 0.89
N PRO A 685 -15.51 22.90 0.65
CA PRO A 685 -16.17 23.70 1.67
C PRO A 685 -16.76 22.82 2.80
N TYR A 686 -16.72 23.31 4.05
CA TYR A 686 -17.18 22.61 5.28
C TYR A 686 -16.52 21.26 5.61
N ALA A 687 -15.63 20.74 4.77
CA ALA A 687 -14.93 19.49 5.06
C ALA A 687 -13.82 19.72 6.10
N ASP A 688 -13.89 18.98 7.20
CA ASP A 688 -12.93 19.06 8.30
C ASP A 688 -11.60 18.37 7.95
N PRO A 689 -10.48 19.11 7.85
CA PRO A 689 -9.18 18.55 7.54
C PRO A 689 -8.58 17.70 8.66
N GLY A 690 -9.05 17.85 9.91
CA GLY A 690 -8.33 17.33 11.08
C GLY A 690 -6.92 17.89 11.16
N ASP A 691 -5.93 17.01 11.28
CA ASP A 691 -4.52 17.37 11.33
C ASP A 691 -3.86 17.48 9.94
N ASN A 692 -4.61 17.23 8.86
CA ASN A 692 -4.10 17.28 7.49
C ASN A 692 -4.07 18.70 6.91
N GLN A 693 -3.23 18.92 5.91
CA GLN A 693 -3.18 20.19 5.15
C GLN A 693 -4.23 20.28 4.03
N PHE A 694 -4.99 19.21 3.81
CA PHE A 694 -6.03 19.09 2.79
C PHE A 694 -7.32 18.65 3.48
N ASN A 695 -8.45 18.95 2.86
CA ASN A 695 -9.77 18.53 3.31
C ASN A 695 -10.57 17.76 2.26
N TYR A 696 -9.88 17.32 1.21
CA TYR A 696 -10.38 16.42 0.18
C TYR A 696 -9.24 15.52 -0.29
N ILE A 697 -9.53 14.23 -0.48
CA ILE A 697 -8.59 13.26 -1.02
C ILE A 697 -9.31 12.16 -1.80
N ARG A 698 -8.73 11.73 -2.94
CA ARG A 698 -9.14 10.53 -3.68
C ARG A 698 -7.94 9.73 -4.17
N ASN A 699 -8.06 8.40 -4.17
CA ASN A 699 -7.07 7.47 -4.75
C ASN A 699 -7.23 7.38 -6.26
N SER A 700 -6.94 8.49 -6.94
CA SER A 700 -7.32 8.66 -8.33
C SER A 700 -6.35 8.02 -9.31
N VAL A 701 -5.09 7.78 -8.92
CA VAL A 701 -4.05 7.31 -9.84
C VAL A 701 -3.23 6.17 -9.24
N LYS A 702 -2.92 5.16 -10.05
CA LYS A 702 -1.86 4.17 -9.80
C LYS A 702 -0.67 4.45 -10.68
N VAL A 703 0.51 4.49 -10.09
CA VAL A 703 1.76 4.70 -10.81
C VAL A 703 2.52 3.39 -10.83
N VAL A 704 2.88 2.92 -12.03
CA VAL A 704 3.72 1.73 -12.22
C VAL A 704 5.07 2.17 -12.77
N ILE A 705 6.14 1.73 -12.13
CA ILE A 705 7.52 2.08 -12.49
C ILE A 705 8.28 0.78 -12.76
N ASP A 706 8.86 0.68 -13.95
CA ASP A 706 9.78 -0.42 -14.30
C ASP A 706 11.09 -0.26 -13.50
N ALA A 707 11.45 -1.25 -12.67
CA ALA A 707 12.65 -1.19 -11.84
C ALA A 707 13.97 -1.27 -12.66
N TYR A 708 13.90 -1.69 -13.91
CA TYR A 708 15.04 -1.82 -14.84
C TYR A 708 15.21 -0.60 -15.75
N ASN A 709 14.15 -0.18 -16.43
CA ASN A 709 14.19 0.92 -17.42
C ASN A 709 13.80 2.28 -16.81
N GLY A 710 13.06 2.29 -15.70
CA GLY A 710 12.53 3.50 -15.09
C GLY A 710 11.38 4.12 -15.88
N ASP A 711 10.76 3.37 -16.79
CA ASP A 711 9.54 3.79 -17.47
C ASP A 711 8.41 3.92 -16.46
N VAL A 712 7.69 5.04 -16.51
CA VAL A 712 6.61 5.37 -15.57
C VAL A 712 5.30 5.45 -16.33
N SER A 713 4.28 4.72 -15.86
CA SER A 713 2.92 4.79 -16.39
C SER A 713 1.94 5.17 -15.29
N PHE A 714 1.11 6.18 -15.56
CA PHE A 714 0.06 6.67 -14.67
C PHE A 714 -1.30 6.14 -15.15
N TYR A 715 -2.01 5.41 -14.29
CA TYR A 715 -3.31 4.80 -14.58
C TYR A 715 -4.39 5.42 -13.70
N ILE A 716 -5.48 5.92 -14.27
CA ILE A 716 -6.60 6.48 -13.50
C ILE A 716 -7.40 5.35 -12.87
N ALA A 717 -7.41 5.27 -11.55
CA ALA A 717 -8.17 4.29 -10.77
C ALA A 717 -9.57 4.77 -10.40
N ASP A 718 -9.74 6.06 -10.11
CA ASP A 718 -11.06 6.67 -9.89
C ASP A 718 -11.37 7.66 -11.02
N PRO A 719 -12.05 7.22 -12.09
CA PRO A 719 -12.42 8.11 -13.18
C PRO A 719 -13.52 9.12 -12.81
N LYS A 720 -14.17 8.99 -11.64
CA LYS A 720 -15.24 9.90 -11.21
C LYS A 720 -14.72 11.15 -10.52
N ASP A 721 -13.47 11.15 -10.07
CA ASP A 721 -12.86 12.30 -9.41
C ASP A 721 -12.74 13.52 -10.37
N PRO A 722 -13.37 14.67 -10.04
CA PRO A 722 -13.31 15.87 -10.87
C PRO A 722 -11.91 16.50 -10.98
N ILE A 723 -11.05 16.32 -9.98
CA ILE A 723 -9.68 16.86 -10.00
C ILE A 723 -8.85 16.10 -11.04
N ILE A 724 -8.88 14.76 -11.04
CA ILE A 724 -8.15 13.99 -12.05
C ILE A 724 -8.72 14.17 -13.45
N GLN A 725 -10.05 14.34 -13.59
CA GLN A 725 -10.67 14.66 -14.88
C GLN A 725 -10.15 16.00 -15.44
N THR A 726 -9.95 17.00 -14.58
CA THR A 726 -9.37 18.30 -14.94
C THR A 726 -7.94 18.13 -15.44
N TRP A 727 -7.09 17.39 -14.71
CA TRP A 727 -5.73 17.10 -15.15
C TRP A 727 -5.66 16.26 -16.44
N SER A 728 -6.60 15.34 -16.63
CA SER A 728 -6.72 14.54 -17.86
C SER A 728 -7.09 15.42 -19.08
N LYS A 729 -7.95 16.42 -18.90
CA LYS A 729 -8.24 17.43 -19.96
C LYS A 729 -7.00 18.26 -20.31
N ILE A 730 -6.22 18.66 -19.31
CA ILE A 730 -4.98 19.44 -19.50
C ILE A 730 -3.91 18.60 -20.21
N PHE A 731 -3.79 17.31 -19.88
CA PHE A 731 -2.79 16.39 -20.44
C PHE A 731 -3.42 15.11 -21.04
N PRO A 732 -4.07 15.18 -22.22
CA PRO A 732 -4.88 14.07 -22.76
C PRO A 732 -4.14 12.74 -23.00
N ASN A 733 -2.83 12.79 -23.27
CA ASN A 733 -2.03 11.61 -23.58
C ASN A 733 -1.20 11.11 -22.38
N PHE A 734 -1.28 11.77 -21.23
CA PHE A 734 -0.43 11.46 -20.07
C PHE A 734 -0.98 10.29 -19.25
N PHE A 735 -2.29 10.27 -19.02
CA PHE A 735 -2.96 9.25 -18.22
C PHE A 735 -3.50 8.10 -19.07
N LYS A 736 -3.43 6.89 -18.51
CA LYS A 736 -4.02 5.67 -19.06
C LYS A 736 -5.24 5.26 -18.23
N SER A 737 -6.17 4.52 -18.83
CA SER A 737 -7.27 3.90 -18.05
C SER A 737 -6.73 2.72 -17.23
N LEU A 738 -7.29 2.46 -16.04
CA LEU A 738 -6.95 1.26 -15.25
C LEU A 738 -7.12 -0.05 -16.04
N ASP A 739 -8.05 -0.09 -17.00
CA ASP A 739 -8.26 -1.27 -17.85
C ASP A 739 -7.12 -1.54 -18.84
N GLN A 740 -6.30 -0.53 -19.13
CA GLN A 740 -5.09 -0.68 -19.95
C GLN A 740 -3.91 -1.23 -19.14
N MET A 741 -4.04 -1.35 -17.81
CA MET A 741 -3.03 -1.98 -16.96
C MET A 741 -2.97 -3.48 -17.26
N PRO A 742 -1.77 -4.08 -17.42
CA PRO A 742 -1.64 -5.52 -17.60
C PRO A 742 -2.35 -6.30 -16.49
N SER A 743 -3.12 -7.33 -16.85
CA SER A 743 -3.95 -8.09 -15.91
C SER A 743 -3.16 -8.66 -14.73
N ASN A 744 -1.93 -9.12 -15.01
CA ASN A 744 -1.03 -9.67 -13.99
C ASN A 744 -0.54 -8.61 -13.00
N LEU A 745 -0.46 -7.33 -13.37
CA LEU A 745 -0.17 -6.25 -12.42
C LEU A 745 -1.42 -5.83 -11.65
N ARG A 746 -2.57 -5.80 -12.32
CA ARG A 746 -3.85 -5.41 -11.71
C ARG A 746 -4.25 -6.31 -10.54
N THR A 747 -3.87 -7.60 -10.56
CA THR A 747 -4.11 -8.54 -9.44
C THR A 747 -3.30 -8.24 -8.18
N HIS A 748 -2.27 -7.39 -8.27
CA HIS A 748 -1.44 -6.99 -7.14
C HIS A 748 -1.81 -5.63 -6.55
N LEU A 749 -2.82 -4.95 -7.13
CA LEU A 749 -3.32 -3.72 -6.53
C LEU A 749 -3.80 -3.98 -5.11
N ARG A 750 -3.46 -3.05 -4.21
CA ARG A 750 -3.85 -3.06 -2.80
C ARG A 750 -4.57 -1.77 -2.45
N TYR A 751 -5.46 -1.84 -1.46
CA TYR A 751 -6.03 -0.64 -0.86
C TYR A 751 -4.90 0.07 -0.07
N PRO A 752 -4.60 1.35 -0.34
CA PRO A 752 -3.44 2.00 0.28
C PRO A 752 -3.66 2.33 1.75
N ILE A 753 -2.60 2.18 2.55
CA ILE A 753 -2.62 2.40 3.99
C ILE A 753 -2.83 3.89 4.34
N ASP A 754 -2.16 4.81 3.64
CA ASP A 754 -2.24 6.25 3.96
C ASP A 754 -3.67 6.78 3.84
N LEU A 755 -4.34 6.51 2.71
CA LEU A 755 -5.74 6.90 2.53
C LEU A 755 -6.65 6.22 3.56
N PHE A 756 -6.44 4.93 3.81
CA PHE A 756 -7.24 4.17 4.76
C PHE A 756 -7.13 4.73 6.18
N ASN A 757 -5.92 5.13 6.60
CA ASN A 757 -5.70 5.80 7.89
C ASN A 757 -6.44 7.14 7.96
N ILE A 758 -6.34 7.98 6.92
CA ILE A 758 -7.05 9.27 6.88
C ILE A 758 -8.57 9.05 6.99
N GLN A 759 -9.12 8.09 6.24
CA GLN A 759 -10.54 7.77 6.28
C GLN A 759 -10.95 7.20 7.64
N SER A 760 -10.14 6.31 8.21
CA SER A 760 -10.32 5.75 9.55
C SER A 760 -10.36 6.84 10.62
N GLU A 761 -9.42 7.77 10.59
CA GLU A 761 -9.36 8.92 11.51
C GLU A 761 -10.60 9.81 11.39
N ARG A 762 -11.08 10.09 10.18
CA ARG A 762 -12.33 10.86 10.01
C ARG A 762 -13.54 10.07 10.49
N LEU A 763 -13.58 8.76 10.25
CA LEU A 763 -14.68 7.90 10.65
C LEU A 763 -14.87 7.86 12.18
N LEU A 764 -13.81 8.11 12.96
CA LEU A 764 -13.88 8.12 14.44
C LEU A 764 -14.97 9.03 15.00
N ALA A 765 -15.21 10.18 14.36
CA ALA A 765 -16.27 11.12 14.73
C ALA A 765 -17.40 11.17 13.69
N TYR A 766 -17.08 11.10 12.40
CA TYR A 766 -18.03 11.35 11.30
C TYR A 766 -18.86 10.12 10.90
N HIS A 767 -18.79 9.02 11.65
CA HIS A 767 -19.82 7.97 11.60
C HIS A 767 -21.13 8.43 12.28
N MET A 768 -21.06 9.40 13.22
CA MET A 768 -22.24 10.00 13.83
C MET A 768 -22.92 10.94 12.84
N THR A 769 -24.08 10.54 12.32
CA THR A 769 -24.84 11.33 11.34
C THR A 769 -25.85 12.28 11.97
N ASP A 770 -26.27 12.03 13.21
CA ASP A 770 -27.17 12.91 13.95
C ASP A 770 -26.38 14.08 14.59
N PRO A 771 -26.75 15.35 14.29
CA PRO A 771 -26.04 16.52 14.83
C PRO A 771 -26.04 16.65 16.36
N GLN A 772 -27.07 16.17 17.04
CA GLN A 772 -27.15 16.23 18.50
C GLN A 772 -26.17 15.24 19.13
N VAL A 773 -26.15 14.01 18.62
CA VAL A 773 -25.19 12.97 19.04
C VAL A 773 -23.76 13.44 18.79
N PHE A 774 -23.50 14.06 17.63
CA PHE A 774 -22.20 14.62 17.26
C PHE A 774 -21.79 15.78 18.19
N TYR A 775 -22.68 16.74 18.45
CA TYR A 775 -22.43 17.88 19.35
C TYR A 775 -22.04 17.42 20.76
N ASN A 776 -22.75 16.43 21.28
CA ASN A 776 -22.49 15.87 22.61
C ASN A 776 -21.30 14.88 22.64
N GLN A 777 -20.75 14.50 21.47
CA GLN A 777 -19.72 13.49 21.32
C GLN A 777 -20.08 12.13 21.97
N GLU A 778 -21.36 11.75 21.90
CA GLU A 778 -21.92 10.60 22.65
C GLU A 778 -21.34 9.23 22.22
N ASP A 779 -20.92 9.09 20.97
CA ASP A 779 -20.39 7.84 20.39
C ASP A 779 -19.01 8.05 19.75
N LEU A 780 -18.13 8.83 20.38
CA LEU A 780 -16.79 9.06 19.82
C LEU A 780 -15.93 7.79 19.85
N TRP A 781 -15.38 7.38 18.71
CA TRP A 781 -14.50 6.21 18.61
C TRP A 781 -13.02 6.59 18.74
N ARG A 782 -12.19 5.60 19.01
CA ARG A 782 -10.73 5.68 18.99
C ARG A 782 -10.12 4.41 18.41
N ILE A 783 -8.90 4.56 17.89
CA ILE A 783 -8.06 3.44 17.50
C ILE A 783 -7.57 2.73 18.77
N PRO A 784 -7.75 1.40 18.90
CA PRO A 784 -7.26 0.65 20.05
C PRO A 784 -5.74 0.73 20.18
N GLN A 785 -5.26 0.52 21.40
CA GLN A 785 -3.84 0.36 21.69
C GLN A 785 -3.48 -1.13 21.74
N GLU A 786 -2.22 -1.44 21.44
CA GLU A 786 -1.58 -2.75 21.58
C GLU A 786 -0.18 -2.61 22.21
N ILE A 787 0.36 -3.69 22.76
CA ILE A 787 1.68 -3.78 23.39
C ILE A 787 2.64 -4.42 22.39
N TYR A 788 3.36 -3.59 21.64
CA TYR A 788 4.36 -4.07 20.69
C TYR A 788 5.77 -3.89 21.25
N ALA A 789 6.52 -5.00 21.31
CA ALA A 789 7.87 -5.01 21.88
C ALA A 789 7.97 -4.37 23.30
N GLY A 790 6.90 -4.50 24.10
CA GLY A 790 6.81 -3.95 25.46
C GLY A 790 6.45 -2.46 25.55
N LYS A 791 6.02 -1.83 24.45
CA LYS A 791 5.53 -0.44 24.43
C LYS A 791 4.09 -0.38 23.93
N SER A 792 3.26 0.42 24.58
CA SER A 792 1.92 0.72 24.10
C SER A 792 2.02 1.59 22.85
N LYS A 793 1.36 1.16 21.76
CA LYS A 793 1.20 1.90 20.50
C LYS A 793 -0.22 1.70 19.95
N SER A 794 -0.66 2.58 19.07
CA SER A 794 -1.91 2.37 18.33
C SER A 794 -1.77 1.19 17.37
N VAL A 795 -2.82 0.37 17.29
CA VAL A 795 -2.91 -0.72 16.31
C VAL A 795 -2.82 -0.14 14.90
N GLU A 796 -1.90 -0.64 14.09
CA GLU A 796 -1.80 -0.27 12.68
C GLU A 796 -2.72 -1.16 11.83
N PRO A 797 -3.26 -0.67 10.70
CA PRO A 797 -4.05 -1.51 9.81
C PRO A 797 -3.17 -2.58 9.15
N TYR A 798 -3.67 -3.80 9.03
CA TYR A 798 -2.90 -4.94 8.50
C TYR A 798 -3.64 -5.66 7.37
N TYR A 799 -2.86 -6.19 6.43
CA TYR A 799 -3.38 -6.97 5.32
C TYR A 799 -3.58 -8.43 5.70
N ILE A 800 -4.73 -8.98 5.31
CA ILE A 800 -5.04 -10.40 5.50
C ILE A 800 -5.85 -10.94 4.32
N ILE A 801 -5.59 -12.18 3.92
CA ILE A 801 -6.49 -12.93 3.06
C ILE A 801 -7.56 -13.58 3.93
N MET A 802 -8.81 -13.16 3.77
CA MET A 802 -9.91 -13.80 4.48
C MET A 802 -11.21 -13.81 3.68
N LYS A 803 -12.11 -14.70 4.07
CA LYS A 803 -13.49 -14.69 3.60
C LYS A 803 -14.30 -13.74 4.47
N LEU A 804 -14.79 -12.65 3.88
CA LEU A 804 -15.71 -11.74 4.57
C LEU A 804 -17.03 -12.46 4.92
N PRO A 805 -17.71 -12.11 6.04
CA PRO A 805 -18.83 -12.89 6.58
C PRO A 805 -19.98 -13.21 5.60
N LYS A 806 -20.30 -12.29 4.67
CA LYS A 806 -21.37 -12.49 3.67
C LYS A 806 -20.86 -12.94 2.29
N GLU A 807 -19.55 -12.93 2.08
CA GLU A 807 -18.95 -13.19 0.78
C GLU A 807 -18.71 -14.68 0.56
N LYS A 808 -18.61 -15.10 -0.70
CA LYS A 808 -18.43 -16.52 -1.05
C LYS A 808 -16.97 -16.92 -1.23
N SER A 809 -16.09 -15.96 -1.50
CA SER A 809 -14.68 -16.17 -1.81
C SER A 809 -13.78 -15.33 -0.91
N GLU A 810 -12.55 -15.79 -0.73
CA GLU A 810 -11.51 -15.10 0.00
C GLU A 810 -10.93 -13.94 -0.80
N GLU A 811 -10.79 -12.80 -0.13
CA GLU A 811 -10.25 -11.57 -0.67
C GLU A 811 -9.07 -11.09 0.18
N PHE A 812 -8.14 -10.40 -0.48
CA PHE A 812 -7.12 -9.62 0.22
C PHE A 812 -7.70 -8.28 0.67
N ILE A 813 -7.73 -8.10 1.98
CA ILE A 813 -8.33 -6.91 2.60
C ILE A 813 -7.32 -6.25 3.54
N LEU A 814 -7.49 -4.94 3.74
CA LEU A 814 -6.85 -4.17 4.79
C LEU A 814 -7.86 -4.04 5.94
N LEU A 815 -7.51 -4.49 7.15
CA LEU A 815 -8.42 -4.53 8.30
C LEU A 815 -7.94 -3.59 9.41
N HIS A 816 -8.87 -2.90 10.08
CA HIS A 816 -8.56 -2.07 11.24
C HIS A 816 -9.70 -2.05 12.28
N PRO A 817 -9.42 -2.45 13.54
CA PRO A 817 -10.42 -2.47 14.61
C PRO A 817 -10.66 -1.10 15.28
N TYR A 818 -11.82 -0.94 15.92
CA TYR A 818 -12.21 0.25 16.68
C TYR A 818 -12.70 -0.06 18.09
N THR A 819 -12.44 0.89 19.00
CA THR A 819 -12.98 0.92 20.38
C THR A 819 -13.64 2.27 20.63
N PRO A 820 -14.60 2.40 21.55
CA PRO A 820 -15.16 3.70 21.90
C PRO A 820 -14.20 4.45 22.84
N THR A 821 -14.34 5.77 22.89
CA THR A 821 -13.53 6.60 23.79
C THR A 821 -13.89 6.27 25.24
N GLY A 822 -12.88 6.00 26.08
CA GLY A 822 -13.07 5.67 27.49
C GLY A 822 -13.39 4.20 27.80
N ARG A 823 -13.49 3.30 26.80
CA ARG A 823 -13.57 1.84 27.03
C ARG A 823 -12.65 1.08 26.08
N ASN A 824 -12.19 -0.11 26.49
CA ASN A 824 -11.25 -0.91 25.71
C ASN A 824 -11.94 -2.02 24.88
N ASN A 825 -13.27 -2.16 24.97
CA ASN A 825 -14.03 -3.17 24.24
C ASN A 825 -14.18 -2.80 22.76
N LEU A 826 -14.11 -3.78 21.87
CA LEU A 826 -14.36 -3.56 20.44
C LEU A 826 -15.82 -3.21 20.18
N ILE A 827 -16.00 -2.32 19.22
CA ILE A 827 -17.30 -1.89 18.71
C ILE A 827 -17.44 -2.16 17.21
N GLY A 828 -16.36 -2.50 16.53
CA GLY A 828 -16.37 -2.82 15.11
C GLY A 828 -14.99 -2.82 14.48
N TRP A 829 -14.95 -3.03 13.18
CA TRP A 829 -13.75 -2.97 12.35
C TRP A 829 -14.09 -2.53 10.93
N LEU A 830 -13.17 -1.79 10.30
CA LEU A 830 -13.23 -1.38 8.89
C LEU A 830 -12.40 -2.32 8.02
N ALA A 831 -12.88 -2.57 6.81
CA ALA A 831 -12.24 -3.41 5.81
C ALA A 831 -12.11 -2.68 4.47
N GLY A 832 -10.88 -2.50 3.99
CA GLY A 832 -10.58 -2.01 2.63
C GLY A 832 -10.33 -3.17 1.67
N ARG A 833 -11.20 -3.33 0.66
CA ARG A 833 -11.14 -4.44 -0.30
C ARG A 833 -10.13 -4.15 -1.42
N SER A 834 -9.27 -5.13 -1.73
CA SER A 834 -8.20 -5.00 -2.73
C SER A 834 -8.40 -5.85 -3.99
N ASP A 835 -9.37 -6.77 -4.00
CA ASP A 835 -9.52 -7.79 -5.05
C ASP A 835 -10.67 -7.50 -6.02
N GLY A 836 -10.43 -7.78 -7.31
CA GLY A 836 -11.46 -7.88 -8.36
C GLY A 836 -12.29 -6.61 -8.56
N ASP A 837 -13.58 -6.79 -8.82
CA ASP A 837 -14.55 -5.70 -9.03
C ASP A 837 -14.90 -4.96 -7.73
N HIS A 838 -14.46 -5.48 -6.58
CA HIS A 838 -14.66 -4.86 -5.28
C HIS A 838 -13.48 -3.97 -4.84
N TYR A 839 -12.42 -3.92 -5.64
CA TYR A 839 -11.27 -3.06 -5.40
C TYR A 839 -11.71 -1.62 -5.12
N GLY A 840 -11.24 -1.06 -4.00
CA GLY A 840 -11.52 0.32 -3.59
C GLY A 840 -12.78 0.50 -2.73
N LYS A 841 -13.55 -0.56 -2.47
CA LYS A 841 -14.72 -0.49 -1.58
C LYS A 841 -14.34 -0.68 -0.10
N LEU A 842 -15.07 0.01 0.77
CA LEU A 842 -14.92 -0.06 2.23
C LEU A 842 -16.16 -0.70 2.86
N LEU A 843 -15.94 -1.63 3.79
CA LEU A 843 -17.00 -2.27 4.59
C LEU A 843 -16.74 -2.03 6.08
N LEU A 844 -17.73 -1.53 6.79
CA LEU A 844 -17.68 -1.30 8.23
C LEU A 844 -18.54 -2.34 8.95
N TYR A 845 -17.91 -3.22 9.72
CA TYR A 845 -18.63 -4.18 10.55
C TYR A 845 -18.76 -3.65 11.97
N GLN A 846 -19.99 -3.38 12.40
CA GLN A 846 -20.31 -2.88 13.73
C GLN A 846 -20.81 -4.01 14.63
N PHE A 847 -20.38 -3.98 15.88
CA PHE A 847 -20.79 -4.94 16.90
C PHE A 847 -22.02 -4.45 17.67
N PRO A 848 -22.87 -5.35 18.19
CA PRO A 848 -24.03 -4.97 18.99
C PRO A 848 -23.62 -4.24 20.28
N LYS A 849 -24.23 -3.07 20.56
CA LYS A 849 -23.94 -2.26 21.77
C LYS A 849 -24.25 -2.96 23.10
N GLN A 850 -25.00 -4.06 23.07
CA GLN A 850 -25.41 -4.83 24.24
C GLN A 850 -24.35 -5.85 24.70
N GLN A 851 -23.31 -6.08 23.90
CA GLN A 851 -22.32 -7.13 24.15
C GLN A 851 -20.94 -6.54 24.41
N LEU A 852 -20.24 -7.11 25.38
CA LEU A 852 -18.85 -6.78 25.68
C LEU A 852 -17.94 -7.71 24.86
N ILE A 853 -17.25 -7.15 23.88
CA ILE A 853 -16.29 -7.87 23.06
C ILE A 853 -14.91 -7.30 23.38
N TYR A 854 -13.99 -8.13 23.83
CA TYR A 854 -12.67 -7.66 24.23
C TYR A 854 -11.89 -7.04 23.07
N GLY A 855 -11.25 -5.91 23.32
CA GLY A 855 -10.29 -5.33 22.39
C GLY A 855 -8.86 -5.80 22.58
N PRO A 856 -7.97 -5.42 21.64
CA PRO A 856 -6.57 -5.84 21.64
C PRO A 856 -5.87 -5.69 22.99
N GLU A 857 -5.94 -4.49 23.58
CA GLU A 857 -5.36 -4.17 24.89
C GLU A 857 -5.87 -5.09 26.01
N GLN A 858 -7.15 -5.46 25.99
CA GLN A 858 -7.73 -6.36 26.99
C GLN A 858 -7.25 -7.80 26.79
N ILE A 859 -7.18 -8.27 25.54
CA ILE A 859 -6.67 -9.61 25.22
C ILE A 859 -5.20 -9.73 25.62
N GLU A 860 -4.36 -8.74 25.30
CA GLU A 860 -2.96 -8.73 25.73
C GLU A 860 -2.82 -8.68 27.25
N ALA A 861 -3.67 -7.91 27.94
CA ALA A 861 -3.70 -7.93 29.40
C ALA A 861 -4.02 -9.32 29.96
N LEU A 862 -4.99 -10.03 29.35
CA LEU A 862 -5.33 -11.40 29.73
C LEU A 862 -4.18 -12.38 29.47
N ILE A 863 -3.48 -12.23 28.35
CA ILE A 863 -2.29 -13.01 27.99
C ILE A 863 -1.17 -12.77 29.04
N ASN A 864 -0.90 -11.51 29.38
CA ASN A 864 0.15 -11.14 30.33
C ASN A 864 -0.19 -11.50 31.78
N GLN A 865 -1.47 -11.62 32.12
CA GLN A 865 -1.96 -12.10 33.40
C GLN A 865 -1.92 -13.62 33.53
N ASP A 866 -1.76 -14.37 32.44
CA ASP A 866 -1.66 -15.83 32.50
C ASP A 866 -0.34 -16.25 33.17
N PRO A 867 -0.36 -17.00 34.29
CA PRO A 867 0.86 -17.32 35.02
C PRO A 867 1.88 -18.12 34.20
N VAL A 868 1.43 -19.03 33.32
CA VAL A 868 2.31 -19.88 32.53
C VAL A 868 2.97 -19.08 31.42
N ILE A 869 2.19 -18.27 30.70
CA ILE A 869 2.72 -17.41 29.63
C ILE A 869 3.62 -16.33 30.23
N SER A 870 3.18 -15.64 31.27
CA SER A 870 3.94 -14.56 31.92
C SER A 870 5.26 -15.06 32.51
N GLN A 871 5.27 -16.23 33.15
CA GLN A 871 6.50 -16.88 33.61
C GLN A 871 7.43 -17.18 32.43
N GLN A 872 6.90 -17.74 31.34
CA GLN A 872 7.70 -18.10 30.18
C GLN A 872 8.29 -16.90 29.46
N ILE A 873 7.53 -15.82 29.26
CA ILE A 873 8.01 -14.55 28.70
C ILE A 873 9.10 -13.97 29.60
N SER A 874 8.90 -13.97 30.92
CA SER A 874 9.90 -13.49 31.88
C SER A 874 11.19 -14.32 31.87
N LEU A 875 11.10 -15.64 31.64
CA LEU A 875 12.26 -16.51 31.49
C LEU A 875 13.04 -16.25 30.19
N TRP A 876 12.34 -15.92 29.09
CA TRP A 876 12.97 -15.55 27.83
C TRP A 876 13.49 -14.12 27.80
N ASN A 877 12.96 -13.26 28.67
CA ASN A 877 13.40 -11.89 28.86
C ASN A 877 14.41 -11.79 30.02
N GLN A 878 15.55 -12.48 29.87
CA GLN A 878 16.67 -12.51 30.84
C GLN A 878 17.94 -11.95 30.21
N LYS A 879 18.98 -11.70 31.02
CA LYS A 879 20.26 -11.12 30.56
C LYS A 879 20.78 -11.83 29.31
N GLY A 880 20.80 -11.10 28.19
CA GLY A 880 21.30 -11.57 26.89
C GLY A 880 20.23 -11.94 25.86
N SER A 881 18.96 -12.07 26.24
CA SER A 881 17.84 -12.31 25.32
C SER A 881 16.62 -11.45 25.66
N ARG A 882 15.90 -11.03 24.62
CA ARG A 882 14.68 -10.25 24.74
C ARG A 882 13.52 -11.01 24.09
N ALA A 883 12.44 -11.17 24.84
CA ALA A 883 11.16 -11.59 24.29
C ALA A 883 10.45 -10.38 23.65
N VAL A 884 9.99 -10.54 22.42
CA VAL A 884 9.31 -9.50 21.65
C VAL A 884 7.94 -10.03 21.24
N GLN A 885 6.90 -9.44 21.83
CA GLN A 885 5.52 -9.60 21.40
C GLN A 885 5.31 -8.86 20.07
N GLY A 886 4.78 -9.58 19.07
CA GLY A 886 4.43 -9.04 17.76
C GLY A 886 3.09 -8.32 17.75
N ASN A 887 2.57 -8.04 16.56
CA ASN A 887 1.25 -7.41 16.43
C ASN A 887 0.13 -8.41 16.81
N LEU A 888 -0.89 -7.94 17.55
CA LEU A 888 -2.06 -8.77 17.85
C LEU A 888 -3.08 -8.68 16.71
N LEU A 889 -3.33 -9.80 16.05
CA LEU A 889 -4.28 -9.88 14.94
C LEU A 889 -5.66 -10.27 15.45
N VAL A 890 -6.67 -9.47 15.10
CA VAL A 890 -8.09 -9.73 15.34
C VAL A 890 -8.68 -10.28 14.05
N ILE A 891 -9.00 -11.57 14.02
CA ILE A 891 -9.36 -12.28 12.80
C ILE A 891 -10.81 -12.77 12.90
N PRO A 892 -11.76 -12.11 12.22
CA PRO A 892 -13.14 -12.58 12.15
C PRO A 892 -13.22 -13.83 11.26
N ILE A 893 -13.83 -14.91 11.76
CA ILE A 893 -14.06 -16.14 11.00
C ILE A 893 -15.51 -16.56 11.21
N GLU A 894 -16.27 -16.66 10.12
CA GLU A 894 -17.72 -16.90 10.14
C GLU A 894 -18.44 -15.88 11.04
N GLN A 895 -18.84 -16.24 12.26
CA GLN A 895 -19.47 -15.36 13.24
C GLN A 895 -18.70 -15.36 14.57
N SER A 896 -17.39 -15.55 14.54
CA SER A 896 -16.53 -15.61 15.72
C SER A 896 -15.28 -14.75 15.53
N LEU A 897 -14.62 -14.41 16.64
CA LEU A 897 -13.35 -13.68 16.64
C LEU A 897 -12.24 -14.59 17.15
N LEU A 898 -11.17 -14.68 16.38
CA LEU A 898 -9.95 -15.38 16.74
C LEU A 898 -8.83 -14.33 16.91
N TYR A 899 -8.14 -14.35 18.04
CA TYR A 899 -6.99 -13.48 18.28
C TYR A 899 -5.71 -14.28 18.14
N VAL A 900 -4.73 -13.76 17.40
CA VAL A 900 -3.45 -14.42 17.16
C VAL A 900 -2.30 -13.44 17.39
N GLU A 901 -1.37 -13.80 18.27
CA GLU A 901 -0.18 -13.02 18.59
C GLU A 901 1.08 -13.87 18.38
N PRO A 902 2.01 -13.46 17.49
CA PRO A 902 3.31 -14.11 17.36
C PRO A 902 4.26 -13.62 18.46
N LEU A 903 5.05 -14.55 19.03
CA LEU A 903 6.08 -14.24 20.01
C LEU A 903 7.47 -14.58 19.46
N TYR A 904 8.32 -13.55 19.40
CA TYR A 904 9.70 -13.66 18.93
C TYR A 904 10.69 -13.62 20.09
N ILE A 905 11.85 -14.23 19.90
CA ILE A 905 13.03 -14.04 20.74
C ILE A 905 14.14 -13.48 19.88
N GLU A 906 14.85 -12.48 20.40
CA GLU A 906 16.07 -11.96 19.82
C GLU A 906 17.17 -11.83 20.88
N ALA A 907 18.43 -11.90 20.47
CA ALA A 907 19.56 -11.59 21.35
C ALA A 907 19.66 -10.07 21.58
N GLU A 908 20.13 -9.64 22.76
CA GLU A 908 20.34 -8.20 23.04
C GLU A 908 21.37 -7.55 22.12
N GLN A 909 22.37 -8.34 21.68
CA GLN A 909 23.41 -7.94 20.74
C GLN A 909 23.30 -8.79 19.48
N HIS A 910 23.46 -8.18 18.30
CA HIS A 910 23.35 -8.86 17.00
C HIS A 910 22.01 -9.60 16.83
N SER A 911 20.93 -8.87 17.06
CA SER A 911 19.58 -9.40 17.16
C SER A 911 19.10 -10.06 15.86
N LEU A 912 18.85 -11.37 15.90
CA LEU A 912 18.19 -12.16 14.85
C LEU A 912 16.87 -12.71 15.41
N PRO A 913 15.72 -12.11 15.06
CA PRO A 913 14.43 -12.51 15.61
C PRO A 913 14.04 -13.90 15.14
N THR A 914 13.76 -14.79 16.09
CA THR A 914 13.21 -16.12 15.83
C THR A 914 11.80 -16.21 16.37
N LEU A 915 10.84 -16.66 15.56
CA LEU A 915 9.50 -16.97 16.04
C LEU A 915 9.56 -18.25 16.88
N VAL A 916 9.22 -18.14 18.17
CA VAL A 916 9.30 -19.27 19.10
C VAL A 916 7.95 -19.82 19.48
N ARG A 917 6.92 -18.97 19.55
CA ARG A 917 5.57 -19.35 19.94
C ARG A 917 4.53 -18.53 19.20
N VAL A 918 3.33 -19.09 19.11
CA VAL A 918 2.11 -18.41 18.69
C VAL A 918 1.11 -18.54 19.82
N ILE A 919 0.57 -17.40 20.24
CA ILE A 919 -0.50 -17.32 21.23
C ILE A 919 -1.81 -17.16 20.48
N VAL A 920 -2.78 -18.00 20.78
CA VAL A 920 -4.12 -17.95 20.20
C VAL A 920 -5.12 -17.83 21.32
N VAL A 921 -6.01 -16.86 21.19
CA VAL A 921 -7.13 -16.65 22.11
C VAL A 921 -8.44 -16.81 21.36
N TYR A 922 -9.29 -17.69 21.90
CA TYR A 922 -10.65 -17.90 21.42
C TYR A 922 -11.57 -18.04 22.62
N GLN A 923 -12.55 -17.13 22.73
CA GLN A 923 -13.45 -17.04 23.89
C GLN A 923 -12.67 -17.03 25.21
N ASN A 924 -12.77 -18.11 25.97
CA ASN A 924 -12.24 -18.29 27.32
C ASN A 924 -10.95 -19.13 27.36
N GLN A 925 -10.38 -19.44 26.20
CA GLN A 925 -9.23 -20.30 26.06
C GLN A 925 -8.05 -19.51 25.51
N ILE A 926 -6.94 -19.56 26.24
CA ILE A 926 -5.67 -18.95 25.85
C ILE A 926 -4.65 -20.09 25.69
N ILE A 927 -4.08 -20.21 24.50
CA ILE A 927 -3.11 -21.26 24.18
C ILE A 927 -1.84 -20.66 23.60
N MET A 928 -0.70 -21.02 24.18
CA MET A 928 0.61 -20.75 23.63
C MET A 928 1.23 -22.06 23.12
N ALA A 929 1.48 -22.16 21.82
CA ALA A 929 2.07 -23.34 21.18
C ALA A 929 3.25 -22.99 20.27
N GLN A 930 3.96 -23.99 19.74
CA GLN A 930 5.14 -23.76 18.88
C GLN A 930 4.78 -23.20 17.50
N ASN A 931 3.59 -23.54 17.01
CA ASN A 931 3.06 -23.07 15.74
C ASN A 931 1.54 -22.88 15.82
N LEU A 932 1.00 -22.12 14.88
CA LEU A 932 -0.43 -21.80 14.82
C LEU A 932 -1.31 -23.05 14.74
N LYS A 933 -0.87 -24.08 14.00
CA LYS A 933 -1.64 -25.31 13.85
C LYS A 933 -1.80 -26.05 15.18
N GLU A 934 -0.72 -26.19 15.95
CA GLU A 934 -0.77 -26.81 17.29
C GLU A 934 -1.63 -26.00 18.27
N ALA A 935 -1.60 -24.67 18.19
CA ALA A 935 -2.46 -23.83 19.01
C ALA A 935 -3.94 -24.04 18.67
N LEU A 936 -4.29 -24.07 17.38
CA LEU A 936 -5.66 -24.33 16.93
C LEU A 936 -6.11 -25.76 17.24
N ASP A 937 -5.27 -26.76 17.02
CA ASP A 937 -5.59 -28.16 17.37
C ASP A 937 -5.79 -28.32 18.89
N ALA A 938 -5.08 -27.56 19.74
CA ALA A 938 -5.30 -27.58 21.20
C ALA A 938 -6.63 -26.97 21.64
N ILE A 939 -7.15 -25.98 20.92
CA ILE A 939 -8.45 -25.34 21.19
C ILE A 939 -9.59 -26.23 20.67
N PHE A 940 -9.50 -26.70 19.42
CA PHE A 940 -10.63 -27.35 18.73
C PHE A 940 -10.56 -28.88 18.66
N LYS A 941 -9.41 -29.50 18.99
CA LYS A 941 -9.18 -30.96 19.00
C LYS A 941 -8.40 -31.38 20.26
N PRO A 942 -8.92 -31.12 21.48
CA PRO A 942 -8.18 -31.34 22.73
C PRO A 942 -7.74 -32.81 22.92
N GLU A 943 -8.47 -33.78 22.38
CA GLU A 943 -8.12 -35.21 22.45
C GLU A 943 -6.84 -35.59 21.68
N GLN A 944 -6.40 -34.75 20.73
CA GLN A 944 -5.22 -34.98 19.89
C GLN A 944 -4.02 -34.10 20.28
N SER A 945 -4.22 -33.15 21.19
CA SER A 945 -3.21 -32.17 21.58
C SER A 945 -2.34 -32.65 22.74
N LYS A 946 -1.05 -32.32 22.70
CA LYS A 946 -0.09 -32.51 23.81
C LYS A 946 0.09 -31.25 24.65
N THR A 947 -0.49 -30.13 24.24
CA THR A 947 -0.37 -28.84 24.92
C THR A 947 -1.51 -28.72 25.94
N PRO A 948 -1.22 -28.46 27.23
CA PRO A 948 -2.28 -28.28 28.23
C PRO A 948 -3.14 -27.05 27.89
N THR A 949 -4.46 -27.24 27.79
CA THR A 949 -5.41 -26.15 27.55
C THR A 949 -5.69 -25.40 28.85
N ILE A 950 -5.34 -24.12 28.91
CA ILE A 950 -5.71 -23.26 30.04
C ILE A 950 -7.10 -22.70 29.76
N VAL A 951 -8.10 -23.22 30.48
CA VAL A 951 -9.47 -22.68 30.44
C VAL A 951 -9.57 -21.65 31.56
N ARG A 952 -9.67 -20.37 31.20
CA ARG A 952 -9.97 -19.30 32.15
C ARG A 952 -11.45 -18.98 32.06
N PRO A 953 -12.22 -19.00 33.17
CA PRO A 953 -13.53 -18.36 33.15
C PRO A 953 -13.31 -16.86 32.93
N VAL A 954 -13.69 -16.39 31.75
CA VAL A 954 -13.94 -14.98 31.47
C VAL A 954 -15.12 -14.63 32.36
N GLU A 955 -14.87 -13.90 33.45
CA GLU A 955 -15.95 -13.36 34.26
C GLU A 955 -16.80 -12.44 33.39
N GLU A 956 -18.07 -12.79 33.20
CA GLU A 956 -19.09 -11.80 32.90
C GLU A 956 -19.06 -10.81 34.06
N THR A 957 -18.44 -9.64 33.86
CA THR A 957 -18.68 -8.50 34.73
C THR A 957 -20.19 -8.23 34.69
N ALA A 958 -20.91 -8.76 35.68
CA ALA A 958 -22.28 -8.40 35.96
C ALA A 958 -22.33 -6.87 36.09
N LEU A 959 -23.16 -6.25 35.26
CA LEU A 959 -23.46 -4.82 35.33
C LEU A 959 -23.89 -4.48 36.77
N PRO A 960 -23.40 -3.39 37.38
CA PRO A 960 -24.06 -2.81 38.54
C PRO A 960 -25.46 -2.27 38.19
#